data_AF-A0A8J4CYS9-F1
#
_entry.id   AF-A0A8J4CYS9-F1
#
_cell.length_a   1.000
_cell.length_b   1.000
_cell.length_c   1.000
_cell.angle_alpha   90.00
_cell.angle_beta   90.00
_cell.angle_gamma   90.00
#
_symmetry.space_group_name_H-M   'P 1'
#
loop_
_entity.id
_entity.type
_entity.pdbx_description
1 polymer ?
#
loop_
_entity_poly.entity_id
_entity_poly.type
_entity_poly.pdbx_seq_one_letter_code
_entity_poly.pdbx_strand_id
1 'polypeptide(L)'
;MGCGASVDSNASQAKVTPMPLPPRAENVLACIQDNRPLDDLPDCVADLHYGMPALLKQAPMRLLKINNVLAWTNLRVYEEVPPSACLNLPYAEVDDALWDQTAVLSWRWGAPKPSKLQHGYSPMLQPQFTEFCEVLTRLRDNGIQYVWIDWCCVPQYSSSPMVEIMRSKVFYMRARAMVIIPTFHPIPPEGIVRLLLVKAARSLRKRGHKSLQGAAAADVINSILAREQVAGREYFSRVWTLAERMARHGRSEQLCNWLSLEAWLGMVVDAMLKSTDDKTASQIYKKILGTEAGDLLDKILDPLAAAVKTGSMLVAEGLEEMVAQLFEMAVNMWKSQSILEEAPTKPWLLSYLEEAHTGVYQAWNEGDRVWAVYSYFCWKQLDQLQPTALLEALQDLARVAGAHRRHMVGLAKRLGIDKLLPVEEMDERLMKAAEVGDVAMVLQLIEQGANTQLSNEKEDNVTALFLASQKGHLDVVKALLAAGAPINGAKTSGCAPLHTAAMNGHVEILAYLLERGAEKEVSFHDGATPLYVAAEKGKVECLQKLIDAGANKNVKLKKDGHTPLCISVLNHNTECVRALLAGGADKNLGLKDGATPLYLAGEKGFADCIKLLVDAKANTELGMESGATPLYIASQNNFPECVDLLIKAGANKNASRKDKATPLYIASERGHIKVVNMLLEAGANIECTFQSGATPIYVAAQNNRVEVVNALMAKGANKLIKLKGGYTPIHSAALAGHVDVIKALVEGGVDKNVTLEDGATPLYLAAEKGHVEAVKFLLELGADKTLADNNGKKPKDVAKSSVSSLL
;
A
#
# COMPACT_ATOMS: atom_id res chain seq x y z
N MET A 1 48.44 -45.19 -18.57
CA MET A 1 49.24 -44.85 -19.76
C MET A 1 49.74 -43.43 -19.60
N GLY A 2 51.06 -43.23 -19.73
CA GLY A 2 51.81 -41.97 -19.93
C GLY A 2 51.47 -40.77 -19.03
N CYS A 3 52.33 -40.35 -18.08
CA CYS A 3 53.57 -39.57 -18.30
C CYS A 3 53.32 -38.28 -19.10
N GLY A 4 53.72 -37.07 -18.69
CA GLY A 4 54.55 -36.58 -17.59
C GLY A 4 54.37 -35.05 -17.55
N ALA A 5 54.52 -34.42 -16.37
CA ALA A 5 55.73 -33.68 -15.95
C ALA A 5 55.84 -32.32 -16.67
N SER A 6 55.99 -31.16 -16.02
CA SER A 6 56.87 -30.77 -14.91
C SER A 6 56.65 -29.24 -14.72
N VAL A 7 56.90 -28.53 -13.62
CA VAL A 7 57.51 -28.76 -12.31
C VAL A 7 57.27 -27.47 -11.50
N ASP A 8 56.92 -27.65 -10.23
CA ASP A 8 57.37 -26.97 -9.00
C ASP A 8 57.73 -25.47 -9.01
N SER A 9 57.35 -24.68 -8.00
CA SER A 9 57.77 -24.97 -6.62
C SER A 9 57.05 -24.14 -5.56
N ASN A 10 56.67 -24.86 -4.51
CA ASN A 10 56.33 -24.41 -3.17
C ASN A 10 57.38 -23.47 -2.58
N ALA A 11 56.93 -22.52 -1.75
CA ALA A 11 57.27 -22.51 -0.32
C ALA A 11 56.50 -21.41 0.43
N SER A 12 55.57 -21.87 1.26
CA SER A 12 55.13 -21.32 2.55
C SER A 12 55.83 -20.06 3.08
N GLN A 13 55.05 -19.00 3.38
CA GLN A 13 55.35 -18.09 4.48
C GLN A 13 54.11 -17.80 5.34
N ALA A 14 54.42 -17.74 6.64
CA ALA A 14 53.57 -17.68 7.80
C ALA A 14 52.41 -16.67 7.77
N LYS A 15 51.31 -17.08 8.43
CA LYS A 15 50.28 -16.19 8.98
C LYS A 15 50.94 -15.09 9.82
N VAL A 16 50.90 -13.86 9.32
CA VAL A 16 50.92 -12.65 10.14
C VAL A 16 49.47 -12.18 10.19
N THR A 17 48.86 -12.28 11.37
CA THR A 17 47.54 -11.72 11.66
C THR A 17 47.54 -10.22 11.36
N PRO A 18 46.55 -9.68 10.63
CA PRO A 18 46.44 -8.24 10.46
C PRO A 18 46.18 -7.61 11.84
N MET A 19 47.00 -6.61 12.21
CA MET A 19 46.72 -5.77 13.38
C MET A 19 45.34 -5.13 13.19
N PRO A 20 44.47 -5.09 14.22
CA PRO A 20 43.23 -4.36 14.13
C PRO A 20 43.55 -2.88 13.92
N LEU A 21 42.84 -2.24 12.99
CA LEU A 21 42.85 -0.79 12.85
C LEU A 21 42.48 -0.16 14.20
N PRO A 22 43.16 0.92 14.65
CA PRO A 22 42.80 1.57 15.90
C PRO A 22 41.36 2.12 15.82
N PRO A 23 40.59 2.15 16.92
CA PRO A 23 39.11 2.25 16.92
C PRO A 23 38.51 3.63 16.55
N ARG A 24 39.16 4.40 15.69
CA ARG A 24 38.68 5.70 15.20
C ARG A 24 38.82 5.90 13.68
N ALA A 25 39.32 4.91 12.94
CA ALA A 25 39.34 4.97 11.47
C ALA A 25 37.94 4.74 10.83
N GLU A 26 36.99 4.14 11.56
CA GLU A 26 35.60 3.97 11.10
C GLU A 26 34.81 5.29 11.11
N ASN A 27 35.20 6.27 11.93
CA ASN A 27 34.51 7.57 12.01
C ASN A 27 34.73 8.46 10.77
N VAL A 28 35.79 8.20 9.98
CA VAL A 28 36.10 8.97 8.76
C VAL A 28 35.22 8.53 7.58
N LEU A 29 34.80 7.26 7.53
CA LEU A 29 33.85 6.77 6.53
C LEU A 29 32.40 7.10 6.90
N ALA A 30 32.08 7.17 8.19
CA ALA A 30 30.74 7.55 8.66
C ALA A 30 30.36 9.01 8.29
N CYS A 31 31.31 9.96 8.32
CA CYS A 31 31.04 11.35 7.95
C CYS A 31 30.64 11.53 6.46
N ILE A 32 31.01 10.58 5.58
CA ILE A 32 30.63 10.59 4.15
C ILE A 32 29.26 9.91 3.93
N GLN A 33 28.84 9.02 4.84
CA GLN A 33 27.57 8.30 4.72
C GLN A 33 26.36 9.07 5.28
N ASP A 34 26.58 9.98 6.24
CA ASP A 34 25.49 10.68 6.95
C ASP A 34 24.97 11.95 6.25
N ASN A 35 25.43 12.27 5.04
CA ASN A 35 24.91 13.40 4.24
C ASN A 35 24.82 14.72 5.03
N ARG A 36 25.81 15.00 5.90
CA ARG A 36 25.84 16.26 6.64
C ARG A 36 26.04 17.44 5.68
N PRO A 37 25.37 18.57 5.92
CA PRO A 37 25.47 19.75 5.06
C PRO A 37 26.92 20.28 5.04
N LEU A 38 27.31 20.95 3.94
CA LEU A 38 28.65 21.53 3.75
C LEU A 38 29.08 22.48 4.88
N ASP A 39 28.13 22.96 5.68
CA ASP A 39 28.35 23.87 6.81
C ASP A 39 29.07 23.20 8.01
N ASP A 40 29.09 21.86 8.09
CA ASP A 40 29.78 21.08 9.15
C ASP A 40 31.24 20.71 8.80
N LEU A 41 31.72 21.11 7.62
CA LEU A 41 33.10 20.83 7.15
C LEU A 41 34.20 21.37 8.11
N PRO A 42 34.06 22.57 8.71
CA PRO A 42 35.06 23.09 9.64
C PRO A 42 35.27 22.21 10.88
N ASP A 43 34.19 21.64 11.42
CA ASP A 43 34.25 20.77 12.59
C ASP A 43 34.87 19.40 12.25
N CYS A 44 34.59 18.86 11.06
CA CYS A 44 35.25 17.65 10.55
C CYS A 44 36.76 17.85 10.33
N VAL A 45 37.17 19.02 9.83
CA VAL A 45 38.58 19.40 9.66
C VAL A 45 39.27 19.59 11.01
N ALA A 46 38.58 20.19 11.98
CA ALA A 46 39.06 20.34 13.36
C ALA A 46 39.30 18.97 14.01
N ASP A 47 38.35 18.03 13.90
CA ASP A 47 38.49 16.68 14.47
C ASP A 47 39.66 15.88 13.85
N LEU A 48 39.89 16.02 12.54
CA LEU A 48 41.06 15.45 11.85
C LEU A 48 42.38 16.12 12.29
N HIS A 49 42.37 17.43 12.53
CA HIS A 49 43.54 18.19 12.99
C HIS A 49 43.90 17.86 14.46
N TYR A 50 42.91 17.81 15.35
CA TYR A 50 43.11 17.49 16.77
C TYR A 50 43.47 16.02 16.99
N GLY A 51 42.87 15.10 16.22
CA GLY A 51 43.11 13.65 16.26
C GLY A 51 44.39 13.16 15.56
N MET A 52 45.14 14.04 14.88
CA MET A 52 46.32 13.65 14.12
C MET A 52 47.45 13.11 15.02
N PRO A 53 48.07 11.95 14.70
CA PRO A 53 49.21 11.40 15.43
C PRO A 53 50.36 12.41 15.59
N ALA A 54 51.00 12.44 16.76
CA ALA A 54 52.08 13.40 17.06
C ALA A 54 53.23 13.38 16.03
N LEU A 55 53.54 12.20 15.47
CA LEU A 55 54.55 12.00 14.44
C LEU A 55 54.22 12.76 13.13
N LEU A 56 52.94 12.95 12.82
CA LEU A 56 52.48 13.69 11.64
C LEU A 56 52.48 15.21 11.90
N LYS A 57 52.11 15.63 13.11
CA LYS A 57 52.12 17.05 13.54
C LYS A 57 53.52 17.67 13.56
N GLN A 58 54.52 16.88 13.95
CA GLN A 58 55.91 17.34 14.11
C GLN A 58 56.76 17.25 12.84
N ALA A 59 56.18 16.75 11.74
CA ALA A 59 56.97 16.54 10.54
C ALA A 59 57.16 17.83 9.72
N PRO A 60 58.36 18.03 9.14
CA PRO A 60 58.68 19.24 8.42
C PRO A 60 57.88 19.35 7.12
N MET A 61 57.25 20.50 6.92
CA MET A 61 56.59 20.91 5.69
C MET A 61 57.43 21.98 4.98
N ARG A 62 57.66 21.80 3.68
CA ARG A 62 58.34 22.81 2.83
C ARG A 62 57.31 23.56 1.99
N LEU A 63 57.07 24.82 2.34
CA LEU A 63 56.25 25.72 1.54
C LEU A 63 57.15 26.50 0.57
N LEU A 64 57.00 26.27 -0.73
CA LEU A 64 57.83 26.92 -1.75
C LEU A 64 57.35 28.37 -1.94
N LYS A 65 58.28 29.33 -1.95
CA LYS A 65 57.95 30.72 -2.27
C LYS A 65 57.70 30.83 -3.77
N ILE A 66 56.51 31.28 -4.19
CA ILE A 66 56.13 31.31 -5.62
C ILE A 66 57.14 32.11 -6.46
N ASN A 67 57.58 33.27 -5.98
CA ASN A 67 58.57 34.11 -6.69
C ASN A 67 59.90 33.39 -6.93
N ASN A 68 60.29 32.49 -6.03
CA ASN A 68 61.53 31.73 -6.19
C ASN A 68 61.36 30.58 -7.18
N VAL A 69 60.17 29.96 -7.23
CA VAL A 69 59.84 28.90 -8.21
C VAL A 69 59.75 29.47 -9.62
N LEU A 70 59.16 30.67 -9.78
CA LEU A 70 59.07 31.37 -11.07
C LEU A 70 60.44 31.74 -11.65
N ALA A 71 61.49 31.81 -10.82
CA ALA A 71 62.86 32.05 -11.25
C ALA A 71 63.61 30.76 -11.67
N TRP A 72 62.99 29.58 -11.54
CA TRP A 72 63.62 28.32 -11.96
C TRP A 72 63.49 28.11 -13.46
N THR A 73 64.43 27.38 -14.05
CA THR A 73 64.38 26.98 -15.47
C THR A 73 63.57 25.70 -15.69
N ASN A 74 63.44 24.86 -14.65
CA ASN A 74 62.63 23.65 -14.60
C ASN A 74 62.16 23.37 -13.16
N LEU A 75 61.20 22.45 -13.00
CA LEU A 75 60.72 22.08 -11.66
C LEU A 75 61.74 21.18 -10.95
N ARG A 76 62.22 21.59 -9.77
CA ARG A 76 63.15 20.81 -8.95
C ARG A 76 62.40 19.81 -8.06
N VAL A 77 62.96 18.62 -7.86
CA VAL A 77 62.43 17.62 -6.92
C VAL A 77 62.69 18.01 -5.46
N TYR A 78 61.92 17.43 -4.54
CA TYR A 78 61.89 17.82 -3.11
C TYR A 78 63.27 17.95 -2.46
N GLU A 79 64.18 17.00 -2.69
CA GLU A 79 65.54 16.98 -2.11
C GLU A 79 66.46 18.09 -2.65
N GLU A 80 66.20 18.61 -3.85
CA GLU A 80 67.02 19.64 -4.52
C GLU A 80 66.51 21.07 -4.30
N VAL A 81 65.42 21.23 -3.56
CA VAL A 81 64.91 22.54 -3.18
C VAL A 81 65.88 23.18 -2.18
N PRO A 82 66.50 24.33 -2.51
CA PRO A 82 67.41 24.98 -1.58
C PRO A 82 66.63 25.54 -0.38
N PRO A 83 67.20 25.55 0.83
CA PRO A 83 66.52 26.09 2.02
C PRO A 83 66.06 27.54 1.86
N SER A 84 66.73 28.33 1.02
CA SER A 84 66.35 29.72 0.72
C SER A 84 65.09 29.86 -0.15
N ALA A 85 64.69 28.81 -0.88
CA ALA A 85 63.52 28.82 -1.77
C ALA A 85 62.22 28.37 -1.10
N CYS A 86 62.28 27.94 0.15
CA CYS A 86 61.13 27.44 0.88
C CYS A 86 61.11 27.94 2.32
N LEU A 87 59.93 27.89 2.94
CA LEU A 87 59.77 27.99 4.37
C LEU A 87 59.60 26.57 4.93
N ASN A 88 60.49 26.18 5.86
CA ASN A 88 60.51 24.84 6.45
C ASN A 88 60.05 24.92 7.90
N LEU A 89 58.88 24.34 8.20
CA LEU A 89 58.30 24.34 9.53
C LEU A 89 57.46 23.07 9.76
N PRO A 90 57.33 22.57 11.00
CA PRO A 90 56.39 21.50 11.34
C PRO A 90 54.95 21.89 10.97
N TYR A 91 54.11 20.92 10.57
CA TYR A 91 52.70 21.18 10.27
C TYR A 91 51.96 21.86 11.43
N ALA A 92 52.27 21.50 12.67
CA ALA A 92 51.67 22.12 13.86
C ALA A 92 51.95 23.62 14.01
N GLU A 93 52.97 24.15 13.34
CA GLU A 93 53.36 25.56 13.40
C GLU A 93 52.79 26.39 12.25
N VAL A 94 52.01 25.77 11.36
CA VAL A 94 51.38 26.44 10.21
C VAL A 94 50.01 26.91 10.64
N ASP A 95 49.90 28.20 10.94
CA ASP A 95 48.65 28.84 11.33
C ASP A 95 47.74 29.12 10.11
N ASP A 96 46.51 29.54 10.39
CA ASP A 96 45.52 29.83 9.35
C ASP A 96 45.96 30.98 8.45
N ALA A 97 46.68 31.98 8.98
CA ALA A 97 47.18 33.11 8.20
C ALA A 97 48.22 32.69 7.15
N LEU A 98 49.03 31.67 7.45
CA LEU A 98 49.99 31.07 6.52
C LEU A 98 49.29 30.13 5.52
N TRP A 99 48.28 29.37 5.95
CA TRP A 99 47.42 28.58 5.06
C TRP A 99 46.66 29.46 4.05
N ASP A 100 46.18 30.62 4.49
CA ASP A 100 45.52 31.62 3.65
C ASP A 100 46.46 32.22 2.59
N GLN A 101 47.77 32.06 2.74
CA GLN A 101 48.76 32.53 1.76
C GLN A 101 49.36 31.37 0.95
N THR A 102 48.82 30.16 1.11
CA THR A 102 49.36 28.93 0.53
C THR A 102 48.37 28.26 -0.42
N ALA A 103 48.80 27.99 -1.65
CA ALA A 103 48.10 27.09 -2.56
C ALA A 103 48.64 25.66 -2.46
N VAL A 104 47.78 24.67 -2.66
CA VAL A 104 48.17 23.27 -2.74
C VAL A 104 48.02 22.79 -4.18
N LEU A 105 49.12 22.26 -4.72
CA LEU A 105 49.19 21.73 -6.08
C LEU A 105 49.26 20.20 -6.06
N SER A 106 48.27 19.58 -6.69
CA SER A 106 48.27 18.14 -6.98
C SER A 106 48.63 17.90 -8.43
N TRP A 107 49.58 16.99 -8.68
CA TRP A 107 49.94 16.63 -10.03
C TRP A 107 50.36 15.17 -10.16
N ARG A 108 49.98 14.55 -11.27
CA ARG A 108 50.27 13.16 -11.60
C ARG A 108 51.29 13.07 -12.74
N TRP A 109 52.32 12.27 -12.50
CA TRP A 109 53.52 12.16 -13.32
C TRP A 109 53.23 11.39 -14.59
N GLY A 110 53.59 11.96 -15.75
CA GLY A 110 53.38 11.33 -17.05
C GLY A 110 54.46 10.31 -17.45
N ALA A 111 55.62 10.32 -16.80
CA ALA A 111 56.74 9.42 -17.06
C ALA A 111 57.17 8.66 -15.78
N PRO A 112 57.61 7.39 -15.89
CA PRO A 112 58.05 6.62 -14.73
C PRO A 112 59.30 7.25 -14.08
N LYS A 113 59.31 7.30 -12.74
CA LYS A 113 60.43 7.81 -11.94
C LYS A 113 61.71 6.99 -12.23
N PRO A 114 62.90 7.62 -12.34
CA PRO A 114 64.15 6.88 -12.37
C PRO A 114 64.35 6.06 -11.09
N SER A 115 64.86 4.84 -11.23
CA SER A 115 65.05 3.88 -10.13
C SER A 115 66.13 4.28 -9.12
N LYS A 116 66.97 5.28 -9.44
CA LYS A 116 67.99 5.88 -8.58
C LYS A 116 67.91 7.41 -8.64
N LEU A 117 68.39 8.09 -7.59
CA LEU A 117 68.46 9.55 -7.54
C LEU A 117 69.33 10.07 -8.69
N GLN A 118 68.80 11.02 -9.48
CA GLN A 118 69.50 11.69 -10.57
C GLN A 118 69.49 13.19 -10.33
N HIS A 119 70.67 13.80 -10.27
CA HIS A 119 70.79 15.22 -9.97
C HIS A 119 70.34 16.08 -11.17
N GLY A 120 69.44 17.05 -10.96
CA GLY A 120 68.89 17.91 -12.02
C GLY A 120 67.72 17.29 -12.80
N TYR A 121 67.20 16.14 -12.37
CA TYR A 121 65.99 15.55 -12.92
C TYR A 121 64.78 16.45 -12.64
N SER A 122 64.07 16.83 -13.72
CA SER A 122 62.79 17.50 -13.61
C SER A 122 61.67 16.59 -14.13
N PRO A 123 60.54 16.52 -13.43
CA PRO A 123 59.39 15.75 -13.90
C PRO A 123 58.51 16.44 -14.91
N MET A 124 58.67 17.75 -15.08
CA MET A 124 57.95 18.54 -16.08
C MET A 124 58.75 18.59 -17.37
N LEU A 125 58.10 18.32 -18.50
CA LEU A 125 58.60 18.75 -19.80
C LEU A 125 58.55 20.29 -19.88
N GLN A 126 59.40 20.90 -20.71
CA GLN A 126 59.52 22.35 -20.79
C GLN A 126 58.18 23.09 -21.03
N PRO A 127 57.29 22.63 -21.95
CA PRO A 127 56.00 23.29 -22.15
C PRO A 127 55.07 23.20 -20.94
N GLN A 128 55.12 22.08 -20.21
CA GLN A 128 54.33 21.87 -18.99
C GLN A 128 54.82 22.77 -17.86
N PHE A 129 56.13 22.97 -17.78
CA PHE A 129 56.74 23.90 -16.83
C PHE A 129 56.35 25.35 -17.15
N THR A 130 56.27 25.73 -18.42
CA THR A 130 55.78 27.05 -18.83
C THR A 130 54.33 27.28 -18.40
N GLU A 131 53.43 26.32 -18.66
CA GLU A 131 52.02 26.40 -18.22
C GLU A 131 51.89 26.46 -16.69
N PHE A 132 52.70 25.66 -15.99
CA PHE A 132 52.80 25.70 -14.54
C PHE A 132 53.22 27.09 -14.02
N CYS A 133 54.19 27.74 -14.66
CA CYS A 133 54.61 29.10 -14.30
C CYS A 133 53.51 30.14 -14.56
N GLU A 134 52.68 29.99 -15.60
CA GLU A 134 51.53 30.87 -15.80
C GLU A 134 50.48 30.74 -14.70
N VAL A 135 50.19 29.51 -14.27
CA VAL A 135 49.29 29.24 -13.15
C VAL A 135 49.82 29.86 -11.86
N LEU A 136 51.11 29.68 -11.58
CA LEU A 136 51.76 30.28 -10.41
C LEU A 136 51.75 31.81 -10.46
N THR A 137 51.94 32.41 -11.63
CA THR A 137 51.85 33.86 -11.84
C THR A 137 50.47 34.38 -11.48
N ARG A 138 49.41 33.70 -11.94
CA ARG A 138 48.02 34.07 -11.59
C ARG A 138 47.74 33.91 -10.10
N LEU A 139 48.24 32.85 -9.45
CA LEU A 139 48.08 32.66 -8.01
C LEU A 139 48.76 33.78 -7.21
N ARG A 140 49.98 34.16 -7.60
CA ARG A 140 50.71 35.28 -7.01
C ARG A 140 49.94 36.59 -7.13
N ASP A 141 49.42 36.88 -8.32
CA ASP A 141 48.68 38.11 -8.58
C ASP A 141 47.34 38.16 -7.79
N ASN A 142 46.84 37.00 -7.33
CA ASN A 142 45.69 36.87 -6.45
C ASN A 142 46.06 36.76 -4.95
N GLY A 143 47.29 37.13 -4.58
CA GLY A 143 47.72 37.27 -3.18
C GLY A 143 48.19 35.97 -2.51
N ILE A 144 48.40 34.88 -3.27
CA ILE A 144 49.03 33.66 -2.77
C ILE A 144 50.55 33.83 -2.83
N GLN A 145 51.24 33.58 -1.72
CA GLN A 145 52.69 33.77 -1.63
C GLN A 145 53.48 32.46 -1.66
N TYR A 146 52.85 31.39 -1.18
CA TYR A 146 53.46 30.09 -1.02
C TYR A 146 52.71 29.02 -1.80
N VAL A 147 53.44 27.99 -2.19
CA VAL A 147 52.86 26.81 -2.82
C VAL A 147 53.45 25.55 -2.25
N TRP A 148 52.58 24.63 -1.85
CA TRP A 148 52.96 23.28 -1.50
C TRP A 148 52.65 22.36 -2.68
N ILE A 149 53.62 21.55 -3.07
CA ILE A 149 53.50 20.60 -4.16
C ILE A 149 53.36 19.21 -3.55
N ASP A 150 52.32 18.48 -3.97
CA ASP A 150 52.12 17.10 -3.53
C ASP A 150 53.13 16.16 -4.18
N TRP A 151 54.19 15.86 -3.43
CA TRP A 151 55.22 14.92 -3.86
C TRP A 151 54.84 13.45 -3.61
N CYS A 152 53.64 13.13 -3.12
CA CYS A 152 53.27 11.75 -2.72
C CYS A 152 53.30 10.70 -3.84
N CYS A 153 53.37 11.13 -5.10
CA CYS A 153 53.60 10.23 -6.22
C CYS A 153 55.09 9.95 -6.50
N VAL A 154 55.99 10.43 -5.63
CA VAL A 154 57.44 10.18 -5.63
C VAL A 154 57.83 9.72 -4.23
N PRO A 155 58.20 8.45 -4.00
CA PRO A 155 58.73 8.05 -2.71
C PRO A 155 60.01 8.84 -2.45
N GLN A 156 60.02 9.68 -1.42
CA GLN A 156 61.25 10.26 -0.86
C GLN A 156 62.17 9.09 -0.49
N TYR A 157 63.48 9.22 -0.71
CA TYR A 157 64.41 8.11 -0.47
C TYR A 157 64.59 7.71 1.02
N SER A 158 63.67 8.08 1.93
CA SER A 158 63.80 7.77 3.36
C SER A 158 62.52 7.81 4.24
N SER A 159 61.29 7.95 3.73
CA SER A 159 60.08 8.01 4.57
C SER A 159 58.91 7.10 4.13
N SER A 160 58.06 6.69 5.09
CA SER A 160 56.98 5.69 4.92
C SER A 160 55.81 6.21 4.07
N PRO A 161 55.36 5.47 3.01
CA PRO A 161 54.33 5.93 2.06
C PRO A 161 52.98 6.30 2.67
N MET A 162 52.57 5.64 3.75
CA MET A 162 51.24 5.84 4.35
C MET A 162 51.12 7.18 5.09
N VAL A 163 52.23 7.66 5.66
CA VAL A 163 52.30 8.94 6.39
C VAL A 163 52.12 10.11 5.43
N GLU A 164 52.75 10.04 4.25
CA GLU A 164 52.65 11.07 3.21
C GLU A 164 51.25 11.10 2.57
N ILE A 165 50.65 9.94 2.25
CA ILE A 165 49.28 9.86 1.72
C ILE A 165 48.27 10.51 2.68
N MET A 166 48.41 10.27 3.99
CA MET A 166 47.55 10.87 5.00
C MET A 166 47.80 12.38 5.14
N ARG A 167 49.04 12.86 4.95
CA ARG A 167 49.34 14.31 4.91
C ARG A 167 48.66 15.01 3.75
N SER A 168 48.80 14.51 2.53
CA SER A 168 48.20 15.16 1.36
C SER A 168 46.70 15.34 1.52
N LYS A 169 45.99 14.30 1.99
CA LYS A 169 44.55 14.37 2.23
C LYS A 169 44.15 15.46 3.23
N VAL A 170 44.92 15.63 4.31
CA VAL A 170 44.65 16.69 5.30
C VAL A 170 45.05 18.07 4.77
N PHE A 171 46.10 18.16 3.96
CA PHE A 171 46.58 19.44 3.42
C PHE A 171 45.64 19.99 2.33
N TYR A 172 45.05 19.11 1.52
CA TYR A 172 44.02 19.50 0.55
C TYR A 172 42.82 20.20 1.22
N MET A 173 42.48 19.80 2.46
CA MET A 173 41.33 20.36 3.18
C MET A 173 41.56 21.76 3.77
N ARG A 174 42.83 22.17 3.98
CA ARG A 174 43.17 23.50 4.58
C ARG A 174 43.73 24.50 3.58
N ALA A 175 43.95 24.10 2.33
CA ALA A 175 44.49 24.98 1.31
C ALA A 175 43.47 26.02 0.88
N ARG A 176 43.86 27.30 0.82
CA ARG A 176 42.99 28.36 0.29
C ARG A 176 42.60 28.15 -1.17
N ALA A 177 43.51 27.54 -1.95
CA ALA A 177 43.27 27.16 -3.33
C ALA A 177 43.88 25.79 -3.60
N MET A 178 43.04 24.84 -4.02
CA MET A 178 43.50 23.55 -4.54
C MET A 178 43.55 23.62 -6.06
N VAL A 179 44.74 23.42 -6.60
CA VAL A 179 44.95 23.40 -8.05
C VAL A 179 45.39 21.98 -8.42
N ILE A 180 44.49 21.25 -9.08
CA ILE A 180 44.81 19.94 -9.66
C ILE A 180 45.22 20.17 -11.10
N ILE A 181 46.47 19.83 -11.42
CA ILE A 181 46.95 19.80 -12.80
C ILE A 181 46.72 18.36 -13.29
N PRO A 182 45.85 18.11 -14.30
CA PRO A 182 45.59 16.76 -14.78
C PRO A 182 46.86 16.12 -15.38
N THR A 183 46.93 14.78 -15.34
CA THR A 183 47.91 13.98 -16.09
C THR A 183 47.92 14.36 -17.55
N PHE A 184 49.06 14.81 -18.08
CA PHE A 184 49.30 14.88 -19.51
C PHE A 184 49.72 13.49 -20.03
N HIS A 185 48.74 12.63 -20.30
CA HIS A 185 48.86 11.76 -21.48
C HIS A 185 48.48 12.61 -22.70
N PRO A 186 48.99 12.35 -23.92
CA PRO A 186 48.51 13.05 -25.11
C PRO A 186 46.97 12.98 -25.10
N ILE A 187 46.33 14.15 -25.10
CA ILE A 187 44.88 14.24 -24.99
C ILE A 187 44.31 13.50 -26.21
N PRO A 188 43.49 12.45 -26.02
CA PRO A 188 42.89 11.75 -27.15
C PRO A 188 42.05 12.74 -27.97
N PRO A 189 41.84 12.51 -29.28
CA PRO A 189 41.10 13.43 -30.15
C PRO A 189 39.79 13.95 -29.54
N GLU A 190 39.05 13.09 -28.84
CA GLU A 190 37.79 13.40 -28.15
C GLU A 190 37.98 14.39 -27.00
N GLY A 191 39.13 14.34 -26.30
CA GLY A 191 39.47 15.26 -25.23
C GLY A 191 39.82 16.67 -25.71
N ILE A 192 40.43 16.79 -26.90
CA ILE A 192 40.71 18.09 -27.55
C ILE A 192 39.40 18.76 -27.96
N VAL A 193 38.48 18.00 -28.56
CA VAL A 193 37.13 18.49 -28.90
C VAL A 193 36.34 18.85 -27.64
N ARG A 194 36.41 18.05 -26.56
CA ARG A 194 35.77 18.37 -25.28
C ARG A 194 36.26 19.70 -24.70
N LEU A 195 37.58 19.93 -24.69
CA LEU A 195 38.18 21.19 -24.22
C LEU A 195 37.78 22.37 -25.09
N LEU A 196 37.72 22.18 -26.41
CA LEU A 196 37.26 23.20 -27.35
C LEU A 196 35.78 23.56 -27.13
N LEU A 197 34.91 22.58 -26.88
CA LEU A 197 33.51 22.79 -26.52
C LEU A 197 33.35 23.54 -25.20
N VAL A 198 34.17 23.24 -24.18
CA VAL A 198 34.19 23.98 -22.90
C VAL A 198 34.57 25.45 -23.14
N LYS A 199 35.58 25.71 -23.97
CA LYS A 199 36.00 27.08 -24.33
C LYS A 199 34.92 27.81 -25.14
N ALA A 200 34.31 27.14 -26.12
CA ALA A 200 33.23 27.70 -26.94
C ALA A 200 31.99 28.02 -26.10
N ALA A 201 31.56 27.11 -25.20
CA ALA A 201 30.45 27.36 -24.27
C ALA A 201 30.74 28.55 -23.33
N ARG A 202 31.98 28.69 -22.87
CA ARG A 202 32.40 29.85 -22.07
C ARG A 202 32.37 31.14 -22.88
N SER A 203 32.80 31.11 -24.14
CA SER A 203 32.69 32.27 -25.03
C SER A 203 31.24 32.66 -25.29
N LEU A 204 30.39 31.68 -25.61
CA LEU A 204 28.95 31.85 -25.80
C LEU A 204 28.27 32.42 -24.55
N ARG A 205 28.63 31.98 -23.35
CA ARG A 205 28.15 32.56 -22.08
C ARG A 205 28.62 34.00 -21.87
N LYS A 206 29.89 34.30 -22.16
CA LYS A 206 30.40 35.70 -22.13
C LYS A 206 29.64 36.59 -23.11
N ARG A 207 29.23 36.05 -24.26
CA ARG A 207 28.40 36.73 -25.28
C ARG A 207 26.91 36.71 -24.94
N GLY A 208 26.47 35.85 -24.03
CA GLY A 208 25.07 35.53 -23.72
C GLY A 208 24.20 36.70 -23.27
N HIS A 209 24.80 37.84 -22.91
CA HIS A 209 24.06 39.09 -22.70
C HIS A 209 23.54 39.75 -23.99
N LYS A 210 23.92 39.26 -25.20
CA LYS A 210 23.60 39.88 -26.50
C LYS A 210 22.83 38.99 -27.48
N SER A 211 22.69 37.68 -27.22
CA SER A 211 22.00 36.73 -28.13
C SER A 211 21.34 35.59 -27.34
N LEU A 212 20.03 35.42 -27.49
CA LEU A 212 19.25 34.33 -26.89
C LEU A 212 19.69 32.96 -27.45
N GLN A 213 20.22 32.94 -28.67
CA GLN A 213 20.70 31.75 -29.36
C GLN A 213 22.07 31.31 -28.85
N GLY A 214 22.93 32.26 -28.51
CA GLY A 214 24.20 31.98 -27.86
C GLY A 214 24.02 31.34 -26.47
N ALA A 215 23.00 31.79 -25.71
CA ALA A 215 22.65 31.19 -24.43
C ALA A 215 22.15 29.73 -24.59
N ALA A 216 21.19 29.49 -25.50
CA ALA A 216 20.69 28.15 -25.78
C ALA A 216 21.78 27.19 -26.29
N ALA A 217 22.66 27.67 -27.18
CA ALA A 217 23.82 26.91 -27.63
C ALA A 217 24.75 26.54 -26.46
N ALA A 218 25.04 27.49 -25.57
CA ALA A 218 25.89 27.23 -24.42
C ALA A 218 25.27 26.19 -23.48
N ASP A 219 23.98 26.29 -23.17
CA ASP A 219 23.32 25.37 -22.25
C ASP A 219 23.30 23.94 -22.80
N VAL A 220 23.03 23.78 -24.09
CA VAL A 220 23.07 22.45 -24.74
C VAL A 220 24.50 21.90 -24.80
N ILE A 221 25.52 22.72 -25.10
CA ILE A 221 26.92 22.26 -25.04
C ILE A 221 27.26 21.77 -23.62
N ASN A 222 26.80 22.47 -22.57
CA ASN A 222 27.02 22.03 -21.19
C ASN A 222 26.26 20.73 -20.86
N SER A 223 25.04 20.55 -21.37
CA SER A 223 24.31 19.26 -21.27
C SER A 223 25.08 18.11 -21.91
N ILE A 224 25.61 18.32 -23.12
CA ILE A 224 26.42 17.34 -23.84
C ILE A 224 27.71 17.02 -23.05
N LEU A 225 28.36 18.03 -22.49
CA LEU A 225 29.60 17.90 -21.70
C LEU A 225 29.41 17.18 -20.36
N ALA A 226 28.21 17.21 -19.79
CA ALA A 226 27.88 16.60 -18.49
C ALA A 226 27.74 15.07 -18.56
N ARG A 227 27.57 14.49 -19.76
CA ARG A 227 27.47 13.03 -19.95
C ARG A 227 28.87 12.40 -19.85
N GLU A 228 29.03 11.37 -19.01
CA GLU A 228 30.34 10.75 -18.68
C GLU A 228 31.10 10.21 -19.90
N GLN A 229 30.36 9.68 -20.87
CA GLN A 229 30.86 9.46 -22.23
C GLN A 229 30.58 10.72 -23.04
N VAL A 230 31.58 11.57 -23.27
CA VAL A 230 31.44 12.62 -24.28
C VAL A 230 31.14 11.93 -25.59
N ALA A 231 29.91 12.10 -26.07
CA ALA A 231 29.50 11.77 -27.42
C ALA A 231 30.11 10.44 -27.92
N GLY A 232 29.87 9.34 -27.18
CA GLY A 232 30.25 8.01 -27.66
C GLY A 232 29.73 7.87 -29.08
N ARG A 233 30.63 7.60 -30.04
CA ARG A 233 30.31 7.52 -31.48
C ARG A 233 28.97 6.82 -31.70
N GLU A 234 28.62 5.82 -30.91
CA GLU A 234 27.38 5.06 -30.98
C GLU A 234 26.05 5.86 -30.89
N TYR A 235 25.89 6.82 -29.97
CA TYR A 235 24.59 7.51 -29.80
C TYR A 235 24.30 8.43 -31.00
N PHE A 236 25.26 9.31 -31.32
CA PHE A 236 25.11 10.24 -32.45
C PHE A 236 25.34 9.55 -33.80
N SER A 237 26.07 8.43 -33.89
CA SER A 237 26.18 7.63 -35.13
C SER A 237 24.84 7.03 -35.58
N ARG A 238 23.95 6.68 -34.65
CA ARG A 238 22.62 6.16 -35.00
C ARG A 238 21.68 7.26 -35.51
N VAL A 239 21.71 8.43 -34.85
CA VAL A 239 21.01 9.65 -35.32
C VAL A 239 21.57 10.08 -36.69
N TRP A 240 22.90 10.00 -36.86
CA TRP A 240 23.62 10.27 -38.10
C TRP A 240 23.21 9.33 -39.23
N THR A 241 23.17 8.02 -39.01
CA THR A 241 22.84 7.03 -40.06
C THR A 241 21.47 7.34 -40.69
N LEU A 242 20.55 7.85 -39.89
CA LEU A 242 19.24 8.30 -40.34
C LEU A 242 19.33 9.66 -41.06
N ALA A 243 20.00 10.65 -40.48
CA ALA A 243 20.19 11.96 -41.11
C ALA A 243 20.90 11.87 -42.47
N GLU A 244 21.89 10.99 -42.59
CA GLU A 244 22.62 10.68 -43.81
C GLU A 244 21.70 10.08 -44.88
N ARG A 245 20.85 9.11 -44.51
CA ARG A 245 19.84 8.54 -45.43
C ARG A 245 18.86 9.61 -45.91
N MET A 246 18.37 10.45 -45.00
CA MET A 246 17.42 11.53 -45.31
C MET A 246 18.05 12.61 -46.22
N ALA A 247 19.30 12.99 -45.95
CA ALA A 247 20.05 13.94 -46.78
C ALA A 247 20.34 13.38 -48.18
N ARG A 248 20.65 12.08 -48.31
CA ARG A 248 20.81 11.40 -49.62
C ARG A 248 19.53 11.41 -50.46
N HIS A 249 18.37 11.50 -49.81
CA HIS A 249 17.06 11.62 -50.46
C HIS A 249 16.56 13.06 -50.63
N GLY A 250 17.43 14.07 -50.44
CA GLY A 250 17.10 15.47 -50.71
C GLY A 250 16.20 16.14 -49.67
N ARG A 251 16.09 15.59 -48.46
CA ARG A 251 15.22 16.11 -47.37
C ARG A 251 16.01 16.72 -46.21
N SER A 252 17.21 17.24 -46.46
CA SER A 252 18.09 17.74 -45.40
C SER A 252 17.54 18.96 -44.65
N GLU A 253 16.77 19.82 -45.32
CA GLU A 253 16.16 21.03 -44.73
C GLU A 253 15.06 20.72 -43.70
N GLN A 254 14.53 19.49 -43.67
CA GLN A 254 13.44 19.08 -42.76
C GLN A 254 13.96 18.47 -41.45
N LEU A 255 15.26 18.18 -41.35
CA LEU A 255 15.85 17.48 -40.18
C LEU A 255 15.78 18.32 -38.90
N CYS A 256 15.85 19.65 -38.99
CA CYS A 256 15.76 20.53 -37.83
C CYS A 256 14.36 20.53 -37.18
N ASN A 257 13.31 20.18 -37.95
CA ASN A 257 11.94 20.07 -37.44
C ASN A 257 11.70 18.78 -36.64
N TRP A 258 12.61 17.79 -36.77
CA TRP A 258 12.39 16.42 -36.31
C TRP A 258 13.26 16.05 -35.11
N LEU A 259 14.30 16.83 -34.81
CA LEU A 259 15.25 16.58 -33.76
C LEU A 259 15.07 17.59 -32.62
N SER A 260 15.19 17.14 -31.37
CA SER A 260 15.39 18.06 -30.26
C SER A 260 16.64 18.90 -30.48
N LEU A 261 16.67 20.08 -29.87
CA LEU A 261 17.82 20.97 -29.97
C LEU A 261 19.12 20.28 -29.52
N GLU A 262 19.04 19.41 -28.52
CA GLU A 262 20.18 18.62 -28.04
C GLU A 262 20.67 17.61 -29.07
N ALA A 263 19.77 16.86 -29.74
CA ALA A 263 20.14 15.92 -30.79
C ALA A 263 20.70 16.65 -32.03
N TRP A 264 20.11 17.78 -32.40
CA TRP A 264 20.56 18.63 -33.51
C TRP A 264 21.97 19.17 -33.29
N LEU A 265 22.24 19.76 -32.13
CA LEU A 265 23.58 20.27 -31.80
C LEU A 265 24.59 19.16 -31.52
N GLY A 266 24.14 18.00 -31.04
CA GLY A 266 24.96 16.81 -30.93
C GLY A 266 25.49 16.31 -32.27
N MET A 267 24.75 16.48 -33.37
CA MET A 267 25.24 16.19 -34.72
C MET A 267 26.40 17.11 -35.14
N VAL A 268 26.41 18.37 -34.70
CA VAL A 268 27.53 19.30 -34.97
C VAL A 268 28.81 18.81 -34.26
N VAL A 269 28.68 18.27 -33.05
CA VAL A 269 29.81 17.63 -32.33
C VAL A 269 30.30 16.40 -33.08
N ASP A 270 29.39 15.52 -33.52
CA ASP A 270 29.74 14.33 -34.33
C ASP A 270 30.39 14.72 -35.67
N ALA A 271 29.99 15.85 -36.26
CA ALA A 271 30.61 16.41 -37.46
C ALA A 271 32.07 16.76 -37.26
N MET A 272 32.39 17.45 -36.17
CA MET A 272 33.76 17.83 -35.82
C MET A 272 34.62 16.59 -35.54
N LEU A 273 34.06 15.59 -34.84
CA LEU A 273 34.77 14.35 -34.49
C LEU A 273 35.01 13.41 -35.68
N LYS A 274 34.01 13.24 -36.57
CA LYS A 274 34.16 12.36 -37.75
C LYS A 274 35.02 13.00 -38.84
N SER A 275 34.91 14.31 -39.02
CA SER A 275 35.61 15.00 -40.12
C SER A 275 37.10 15.20 -39.84
N THR A 276 37.57 15.00 -38.60
CA THR A 276 39.00 14.86 -38.30
C THR A 276 39.57 13.51 -38.75
N ASP A 277 38.74 12.46 -38.83
CA ASP A 277 39.13 11.12 -39.26
C ASP A 277 38.92 10.92 -40.78
N ASP A 278 37.82 11.44 -41.34
CA ASP A 278 37.44 11.32 -42.75
C ASP A 278 36.93 12.66 -43.30
N LYS A 279 37.74 13.32 -44.14
CA LYS A 279 37.38 14.60 -44.76
C LYS A 279 36.15 14.53 -45.69
N THR A 280 35.74 13.35 -46.14
CA THR A 280 34.52 13.20 -46.98
C THR A 280 33.24 13.36 -46.17
N ALA A 281 33.28 13.14 -44.85
CA ALA A 281 32.14 13.33 -43.95
C ALA A 281 31.68 14.80 -43.89
N SER A 282 32.60 15.77 -44.00
CA SER A 282 32.27 17.20 -43.93
C SER A 282 31.34 17.66 -45.07
N GLN A 283 31.43 17.02 -46.24
CA GLN A 283 30.56 17.32 -47.38
C GLN A 283 29.09 16.98 -47.11
N ILE A 284 28.83 15.94 -46.31
CA ILE A 284 27.46 15.56 -45.94
C ILE A 284 26.94 16.54 -44.88
N TYR A 285 27.75 16.92 -43.90
CA TYR A 285 27.38 17.92 -42.90
C TYR A 285 27.12 19.30 -43.52
N LYS A 286 27.87 19.69 -44.55
CA LYS A 286 27.64 20.92 -45.32
C LYS A 286 26.28 20.92 -46.05
N LYS A 287 25.79 19.75 -46.47
CA LYS A 287 24.42 19.62 -47.04
C LYS A 287 23.32 19.71 -45.98
N ILE A 288 23.62 19.39 -44.72
CA ILE A 288 22.66 19.40 -43.60
C ILE A 288 22.62 20.77 -42.91
N LEU A 289 23.79 21.35 -42.62
CA LEU A 289 23.96 22.64 -41.95
C LEU A 289 23.90 23.83 -42.92
N GLY A 290 23.69 23.58 -44.22
CA GLY A 290 23.73 24.62 -45.23
C GLY A 290 25.14 25.11 -45.55
N THR A 291 25.26 25.90 -46.62
CA THR A 291 26.55 26.30 -47.20
C THR A 291 27.39 27.13 -46.24
N GLU A 292 26.79 28.08 -45.54
CA GLU A 292 27.50 29.03 -44.68
C GLU A 292 28.10 28.36 -43.42
N ALA A 293 27.31 27.53 -42.72
CA ALA A 293 27.80 26.80 -41.55
C ALA A 293 28.77 25.68 -41.97
N GLY A 294 28.57 25.06 -43.14
CA GLY A 294 29.50 24.07 -43.68
C GLY A 294 30.86 24.66 -44.08
N ASP A 295 30.89 25.87 -44.67
CA ASP A 295 32.15 26.58 -44.95
C ASP A 295 32.91 26.94 -43.67
N LEU A 296 32.18 27.31 -42.61
CA LEU A 296 32.77 27.56 -41.29
C LEU A 296 33.32 26.27 -40.66
N LEU A 297 32.59 25.17 -40.78
CA LEU A 297 33.06 23.84 -40.36
C LEU A 297 34.36 23.48 -41.09
N ASP A 298 34.44 23.61 -42.42
CA ASP A 298 35.65 23.30 -43.19
C ASP A 298 36.88 24.10 -42.69
N LYS A 299 36.71 25.38 -42.31
CA LYS A 299 37.78 26.22 -41.74
C LYS A 299 38.22 25.80 -40.33
N ILE A 300 37.34 25.15 -39.56
CA ILE A 300 37.63 24.64 -38.20
C ILE A 300 38.47 23.36 -38.26
N LEU A 301 38.28 22.52 -39.30
CA LEU A 301 38.80 21.15 -39.31
C LEU A 301 40.33 21.07 -39.40
N ASP A 302 41.00 21.88 -40.21
CA ASP A 302 42.46 21.81 -40.36
C ASP A 302 43.21 22.26 -39.08
N PRO A 303 42.86 23.40 -38.43
CA PRO A 303 43.41 23.75 -37.12
C PRO A 303 43.06 22.75 -36.01
N LEU A 304 41.85 22.19 -36.04
CA LEU A 304 41.42 21.17 -35.09
C LEU A 304 42.26 19.89 -35.25
N ALA A 305 42.51 19.44 -36.47
CA ALA A 305 43.36 18.29 -36.75
C ALA A 305 44.81 18.51 -36.29
N ALA A 306 45.34 19.73 -36.43
CA ALA A 306 46.66 20.10 -35.91
C ALA A 306 46.71 20.10 -34.37
N ALA A 307 45.66 20.60 -33.70
CA ALA A 307 45.53 20.57 -32.24
C ALA A 307 45.39 19.14 -31.70
N VAL A 308 44.61 18.29 -32.38
CA VAL A 308 44.47 16.85 -32.09
C VAL A 308 45.81 16.13 -32.23
N LYS A 309 46.56 16.40 -33.31
CA LYS A 309 47.86 15.75 -33.57
C LYS A 309 48.94 16.15 -32.56
N THR A 310 48.93 17.39 -32.09
CA THR A 310 49.93 17.92 -31.15
C THR A 310 49.51 17.74 -29.69
N GLY A 311 48.27 17.35 -29.43
CA GLY A 311 47.71 17.27 -28.08
C GLY A 311 47.65 18.62 -27.36
N SER A 312 47.72 19.73 -28.11
CA SER A 312 47.83 21.09 -27.56
C SER A 312 46.88 22.06 -28.26
N MET A 313 46.20 22.88 -27.46
CA MET A 313 45.32 23.95 -27.95
C MET A 313 46.08 25.25 -28.27
N LEU A 314 47.40 25.32 -28.04
CA LEU A 314 48.22 26.50 -28.33
C LEU A 314 48.41 26.74 -29.84
N VAL A 315 48.25 25.70 -30.66
CA VAL A 315 48.35 25.79 -32.14
C VAL A 315 47.03 26.25 -32.79
N ALA A 316 46.01 26.56 -31.98
CA ALA A 316 44.63 26.79 -32.41
C ALA A 316 43.98 27.98 -31.70
N GLU A 317 44.73 29.09 -31.51
CA GLU A 317 44.15 30.33 -30.98
C GLU A 317 43.03 30.86 -31.88
N GLY A 318 41.87 31.18 -31.29
CA GLY A 318 40.70 31.70 -31.99
C GLY A 318 39.73 30.62 -32.51
N LEU A 319 40.11 29.34 -32.42
CA LEU A 319 39.26 28.21 -32.86
C LEU A 319 37.98 28.10 -32.04
N GLU A 320 38.03 28.43 -30.74
CA GLU A 320 36.87 28.45 -29.86
C GLU A 320 35.78 29.43 -30.30
N GLU A 321 36.16 30.51 -30.98
CA GLU A 321 35.21 31.51 -31.46
C GLU A 321 34.51 31.09 -32.74
N MET A 322 35.22 30.37 -33.59
CA MET A 322 34.65 29.77 -34.79
C MET A 322 33.66 28.66 -34.42
N VAL A 323 33.99 27.83 -33.43
CA VAL A 323 33.08 26.80 -32.90
C VAL A 323 31.86 27.43 -32.23
N ALA A 324 32.05 28.49 -31.42
CA ALA A 324 30.93 29.24 -30.84
C ALA A 324 29.97 29.76 -31.92
N GLN A 325 30.51 30.38 -32.98
CA GLN A 325 29.73 30.87 -34.12
C GLN A 325 28.98 29.73 -34.84
N LEU A 326 29.62 28.59 -35.07
CA LEU A 326 29.00 27.44 -35.71
C LEU A 326 27.79 26.92 -34.93
N PHE A 327 27.89 26.82 -33.60
CA PHE A 327 26.77 26.40 -32.75
C PHE A 327 25.64 27.43 -32.74
N GLU A 328 25.95 28.71 -32.73
CA GLU A 328 24.94 29.77 -32.80
C GLU A 328 24.19 29.76 -34.14
N MET A 329 24.90 29.54 -35.25
CA MET A 329 24.30 29.32 -36.57
C MET A 329 23.39 28.08 -36.58
N ALA A 330 23.84 26.97 -35.99
CA ALA A 330 23.05 25.75 -35.90
C ALA A 330 21.77 25.93 -35.06
N VAL A 331 21.80 26.71 -33.97
CA VAL A 331 20.60 27.08 -33.20
C VAL A 331 19.65 27.94 -34.03
N ASN A 332 20.17 28.93 -34.77
CA ASN A 332 19.36 29.79 -35.63
C ASN A 332 18.63 28.97 -36.70
N MET A 333 19.32 28.02 -37.32
CA MET A 333 18.73 27.09 -38.28
C MET A 333 17.65 26.19 -37.66
N TRP A 334 17.88 25.71 -36.43
CA TRP A 334 16.89 24.92 -35.71
C TRP A 334 15.61 25.71 -35.40
N LYS A 335 15.75 27.03 -35.15
CA LYS A 335 14.63 27.94 -34.93
C LYS A 335 13.90 28.37 -36.21
N SER A 336 14.59 28.45 -37.35
CA SER A 336 14.02 28.91 -38.63
C SER A 336 13.25 27.79 -39.36
N GLN A 337 12.29 27.17 -38.66
CA GLN A 337 11.51 26.04 -39.15
C GLN A 337 10.77 26.38 -40.46
N SER A 338 10.90 25.53 -41.48
CA SER A 338 10.12 25.61 -42.71
C SER A 338 8.79 24.86 -42.58
N ILE A 339 7.76 25.34 -43.29
CA ILE A 339 6.44 24.70 -43.35
C ILE A 339 6.58 23.39 -44.14
N LEU A 340 6.14 22.27 -43.55
CA LEU A 340 6.15 20.95 -44.18
C LEU A 340 4.97 20.84 -45.17
N GLU A 341 5.23 20.42 -46.41
CA GLU A 341 4.24 20.53 -47.51
C GLU A 341 3.25 19.35 -47.65
N GLU A 342 3.33 18.25 -46.90
CA GLU A 342 2.29 17.20 -46.97
C GLU A 342 2.19 16.37 -45.69
N ALA A 343 0.97 16.07 -45.23
CA ALA A 343 0.63 15.38 -43.96
C ALA A 343 -0.03 13.99 -44.15
N PRO A 344 0.35 12.93 -43.39
CA PRO A 344 -0.43 11.71 -43.26
C PRO A 344 -1.77 11.94 -42.56
N THR A 345 -2.71 11.04 -42.81
CA THR A 345 -4.10 11.11 -42.34
C THR A 345 -4.24 10.82 -40.83
N LYS A 346 -5.34 11.26 -40.18
CA LYS A 346 -5.65 10.93 -38.77
C LYS A 346 -5.52 9.44 -38.39
N PRO A 347 -5.91 8.47 -39.26
CA PRO A 347 -5.70 7.04 -39.01
C PRO A 347 -4.21 6.64 -38.95
N TRP A 348 -3.36 7.32 -39.73
CA TRP A 348 -1.92 7.09 -39.67
C TRP A 348 -1.32 7.56 -38.34
N LEU A 349 -1.77 8.71 -37.79
CA LEU A 349 -1.33 9.18 -36.48
C LEU A 349 -1.68 8.18 -35.37
N LEU A 350 -2.88 7.60 -35.43
CA LEU A 350 -3.31 6.59 -34.47
C LEU A 350 -2.46 5.32 -34.56
N SER A 351 -2.21 4.81 -35.77
CA SER A 351 -1.34 3.65 -36.03
C SER A 351 0.13 3.93 -35.64
N TYR A 352 0.63 5.13 -35.91
CA TYR A 352 1.97 5.57 -35.52
C TYR A 352 2.13 5.57 -33.99
N LEU A 353 1.16 6.13 -33.26
CA LEU A 353 1.18 6.13 -31.80
C LEU A 353 1.07 4.70 -31.23
N GLU A 354 0.36 3.80 -31.90
CA GLU A 354 0.28 2.39 -31.53
C GLU A 354 1.60 1.63 -31.76
N GLU A 355 2.36 1.97 -32.82
CA GLU A 355 3.59 1.29 -33.26
C GLU A 355 4.90 2.01 -32.88
N ALA A 356 4.87 3.16 -32.20
CA ALA A 356 6.05 4.00 -31.90
C ALA A 356 7.20 3.31 -31.10
N HIS A 357 6.96 2.10 -30.61
CA HIS A 357 7.93 1.26 -29.90
C HIS A 357 8.58 0.18 -30.79
N THR A 358 8.15 0.03 -32.05
CA THR A 358 8.66 -0.95 -33.02
C THR A 358 9.24 -0.26 -34.28
N GLY A 359 10.19 -0.92 -34.96
CA GLY A 359 10.76 -0.44 -36.22
C GLY A 359 11.86 0.63 -36.12
N VAL A 360 11.90 1.53 -37.12
CA VAL A 360 13.01 2.49 -37.40
C VAL A 360 13.29 3.50 -36.27
N TYR A 361 12.34 3.69 -35.35
CA TYR A 361 12.36 4.72 -34.30
C TYR A 361 12.95 4.26 -32.96
N GLN A 362 13.36 3.00 -32.83
CA GLN A 362 14.02 2.48 -31.62
C GLN A 362 15.32 3.23 -31.26
N ALA A 363 15.94 3.89 -32.24
CA ALA A 363 17.16 4.68 -32.03
C ALA A 363 16.93 6.01 -31.30
N TRP A 364 15.68 6.47 -31.17
CA TRP A 364 15.33 7.76 -30.54
C TRP A 364 14.97 7.55 -29.07
N ASN A 365 15.29 8.53 -28.22
CA ASN A 365 14.84 8.53 -26.84
C ASN A 365 13.32 8.78 -26.76
N GLU A 366 12.72 8.47 -25.61
CA GLU A 366 11.26 8.49 -25.41
C GLU A 366 10.64 9.87 -25.68
N GLY A 367 11.35 10.94 -25.33
CA GLY A 367 10.92 12.32 -25.58
C GLY A 367 10.95 12.71 -27.06
N ASP A 368 12.03 12.36 -27.76
CA ASP A 368 12.21 12.68 -29.18
C ASP A 368 11.15 12.00 -30.06
N ARG A 369 10.68 10.80 -29.68
CA ARG A 369 9.58 10.11 -30.39
C ARG A 369 8.26 10.89 -30.33
N VAL A 370 7.99 11.55 -29.21
CA VAL A 370 6.79 12.40 -29.04
C VAL A 370 6.98 13.73 -29.79
N TRP A 371 8.16 14.34 -29.69
CA TRP A 371 8.45 15.63 -30.33
C TRP A 371 8.42 15.57 -31.86
N ALA A 372 8.91 14.47 -32.46
CA ALA A 372 8.89 14.26 -33.92
C ALA A 372 7.50 14.45 -34.54
N VAL A 373 6.48 14.02 -33.80
CA VAL A 373 5.10 13.95 -34.26
C VAL A 373 4.30 15.11 -33.72
N TYR A 374 4.64 15.61 -32.52
CA TYR A 374 4.03 16.80 -31.96
C TYR A 374 4.25 18.05 -32.83
N SER A 375 5.50 18.29 -33.28
CA SER A 375 5.84 19.43 -34.16
C SER A 375 5.06 19.40 -35.48
N TYR A 376 4.67 18.20 -35.89
CA TYR A 376 3.98 17.93 -37.14
C TYR A 376 2.46 18.07 -37.06
N PHE A 377 1.85 17.60 -35.97
CA PHE A 377 0.39 17.48 -35.84
C PHE A 377 -0.28 18.56 -34.98
N CYS A 378 0.44 19.18 -34.03
CA CYS A 378 -0.21 20.00 -33.00
C CYS A 378 -0.05 21.51 -33.18
N TRP A 379 0.79 21.99 -34.11
CA TRP A 379 0.89 23.40 -34.55
C TRP A 379 0.88 24.42 -33.38
N LYS A 380 1.41 24.01 -32.23
CA LYS A 380 1.40 24.74 -30.97
C LYS A 380 2.79 24.65 -30.38
N GLN A 381 3.38 25.79 -30.10
CA GLN A 381 4.72 25.88 -29.55
C GLN A 381 4.67 25.58 -28.05
N LEU A 382 5.28 24.47 -27.63
CA LEU A 382 5.48 24.16 -26.21
C LEU A 382 6.92 24.48 -25.83
N ASP A 383 7.10 25.01 -24.61
CA ASP A 383 8.42 25.23 -24.05
C ASP A 383 9.02 23.88 -23.65
N GLN A 384 9.84 23.31 -24.54
CA GLN A 384 10.50 22.01 -24.34
C GLN A 384 11.45 21.99 -23.12
N LEU A 385 11.70 23.14 -22.48
CA LEU A 385 12.49 23.25 -21.25
C LEU A 385 11.67 22.94 -19.99
N GLN A 386 10.33 22.91 -20.06
CA GLN A 386 9.47 22.58 -18.91
C GLN A 386 9.29 21.05 -18.77
N PRO A 387 9.40 20.47 -17.56
CA PRO A 387 9.18 19.04 -17.33
C PRO A 387 7.78 18.55 -17.75
N THR A 388 6.79 19.44 -17.74
CA THR A 388 5.40 19.17 -18.11
C THR A 388 5.15 19.21 -19.61
N ALA A 389 6.06 19.79 -20.40
CA ALA A 389 5.85 20.01 -21.83
C ALA A 389 5.71 18.71 -22.64
N LEU A 390 6.39 17.64 -22.21
CA LEU A 390 6.26 16.33 -22.86
C LEU A 390 4.88 15.71 -22.60
N LEU A 391 4.31 15.91 -21.40
CA LEU A 391 2.97 15.46 -21.05
C LEU A 391 1.90 16.27 -21.81
N GLU A 392 2.07 17.59 -21.88
CA GLU A 392 1.19 18.47 -22.66
C GLU A 392 1.22 18.11 -24.15
N ALA A 393 2.41 17.81 -24.69
CA ALA A 393 2.57 17.36 -26.08
C ALA A 393 1.81 16.06 -26.35
N LEU A 394 1.89 15.09 -25.42
CA LEU A 394 1.19 13.82 -25.53
C LEU A 394 -0.34 13.99 -25.47
N GLN A 395 -0.83 14.87 -24.59
CA GLN A 395 -2.25 15.18 -24.45
C GLN A 395 -2.82 15.86 -25.71
N ASP A 396 -2.07 16.80 -26.27
CA ASP A 396 -2.43 17.51 -27.49
C ASP A 396 -2.43 16.56 -28.70
N LEU A 397 -1.44 15.67 -28.82
CA LEU A 397 -1.43 14.61 -29.85
C LEU A 397 -2.62 13.66 -29.74
N ALA A 398 -2.95 13.22 -28.52
CA ALA A 398 -4.11 12.36 -28.28
C ALA A 398 -5.41 13.07 -28.67
N ARG A 399 -5.52 14.38 -28.43
CA ARG A 399 -6.67 15.20 -28.83
C ARG A 399 -6.78 15.31 -30.35
N VAL A 400 -5.68 15.56 -31.05
CA VAL A 400 -5.65 15.63 -32.53
C VAL A 400 -5.98 14.28 -33.17
N ALA A 401 -5.53 13.18 -32.56
CA ALA A 401 -5.81 11.81 -32.99
C ALA A 401 -7.26 11.35 -32.69
N GLY A 402 -8.02 12.09 -31.86
CA GLY A 402 -9.35 11.67 -31.41
C GLY A 402 -9.32 10.50 -30.41
N ALA A 403 -8.20 10.32 -29.70
CA ALA A 403 -7.98 9.19 -28.81
C ALA A 403 -8.56 9.46 -27.40
N HIS A 404 -9.35 8.52 -26.86
CA HIS A 404 -9.82 8.56 -25.47
C HIS A 404 -8.67 8.37 -24.46
N ARG A 405 -8.81 8.89 -23.22
CA ARG A 405 -7.79 8.84 -22.15
C ARG A 405 -7.28 7.43 -21.82
N ARG A 406 -8.06 6.37 -22.03
CA ARG A 406 -7.59 4.96 -21.93
C ARG A 406 -6.45 4.65 -22.90
N HIS A 407 -6.52 5.19 -24.12
CA HIS A 407 -5.44 5.07 -25.11
C HIS A 407 -4.22 5.88 -24.68
N MET A 408 -4.42 7.06 -24.08
CA MET A 408 -3.33 7.91 -23.54
C MET A 408 -2.55 7.21 -22.42
N VAL A 409 -3.24 6.52 -21.51
CA VAL A 409 -2.59 5.75 -20.43
C VAL A 409 -1.83 4.54 -20.99
N GLY A 410 -2.43 3.81 -21.93
CA GLY A 410 -1.75 2.70 -22.63
C GLY A 410 -0.52 3.17 -23.42
N LEU A 411 -0.63 4.33 -24.06
CA LEU A 411 0.44 4.98 -24.83
C LEU A 411 1.59 5.45 -23.91
N ALA A 412 1.28 6.15 -22.81
CA ALA A 412 2.26 6.61 -21.85
C ALA A 412 3.05 5.44 -21.24
N LYS A 413 2.38 4.32 -20.95
CA LYS A 413 3.02 3.08 -20.45
C LYS A 413 3.93 2.42 -21.47
N ARG A 414 3.57 2.43 -22.76
CA ARG A 414 4.42 1.91 -23.85
C ARG A 414 5.62 2.81 -24.16
N LEU A 415 5.48 4.11 -23.90
CA LEU A 415 6.52 5.12 -24.12
C LEU A 415 7.40 5.38 -22.89
N GLY A 416 7.20 4.66 -21.77
CA GLY A 416 8.04 4.80 -20.56
C GLY A 416 7.80 6.07 -19.74
N ILE A 417 6.77 6.85 -20.07
CA ILE A 417 6.45 8.16 -19.47
C ILE A 417 5.20 8.13 -18.58
N ASP A 418 4.75 6.93 -18.18
CA ASP A 418 3.59 6.72 -17.31
C ASP A 418 3.75 7.35 -15.92
N LYS A 419 4.98 7.44 -15.41
CA LYS A 419 5.30 8.12 -14.14
C LYS A 419 5.03 9.62 -14.14
N LEU A 420 4.88 10.23 -15.32
CA LEU A 420 4.56 11.65 -15.47
C LEU A 420 3.05 11.90 -15.49
N LEU A 421 2.21 10.85 -15.55
CA LEU A 421 0.76 11.00 -15.44
C LEU A 421 0.37 11.22 -13.97
N PRO A 422 -0.32 12.32 -13.61
CA PRO A 422 -0.89 12.50 -12.28
C PRO A 422 -2.14 11.63 -12.15
N VAL A 423 -1.97 10.34 -11.91
CA VAL A 423 -3.09 9.38 -11.79
C VAL A 423 -3.62 9.32 -10.36
N GLU A 424 -2.75 9.38 -9.35
CA GLU A 424 -3.13 9.15 -7.95
C GLU A 424 -3.91 10.32 -7.31
N GLU A 425 -3.56 11.57 -7.61
CA GLU A 425 -4.20 12.75 -6.97
C GLU A 425 -5.64 12.98 -7.44
N MET A 426 -5.94 12.69 -8.70
CA MET A 426 -7.25 13.01 -9.29
C MET A 426 -8.32 11.98 -8.90
N ASP A 427 -7.97 10.70 -8.82
CA ASP A 427 -8.91 9.65 -8.40
C ASP A 427 -9.18 9.74 -6.88
N GLU A 428 -8.18 10.08 -6.06
CA GLU A 428 -8.40 10.38 -4.63
C GLU A 428 -9.32 11.59 -4.45
N ARG A 429 -9.14 12.64 -5.27
CA ARG A 429 -10.06 13.79 -5.28
C ARG A 429 -11.47 13.41 -5.71
N LEU A 430 -11.64 12.50 -6.68
CA LEU A 430 -12.95 12.00 -7.08
C LEU A 430 -13.62 11.25 -5.92
N MET A 431 -12.88 10.38 -5.22
CA MET A 431 -13.36 9.64 -4.07
C MET A 431 -13.82 10.59 -2.95
N LYS A 432 -13.00 11.59 -2.62
CA LYS A 432 -13.32 12.59 -1.60
C LYS A 432 -14.52 13.45 -2.00
N ALA A 433 -14.58 13.90 -3.25
CA ALA A 433 -15.72 14.65 -3.78
C ALA A 433 -17.02 13.82 -3.73
N ALA A 434 -16.94 12.53 -4.06
CA ALA A 434 -18.06 11.61 -3.97
C ALA A 434 -18.50 11.34 -2.53
N GLU A 435 -17.57 11.33 -1.56
CA GLU A 435 -17.88 11.15 -0.14
C GLU A 435 -18.59 12.37 0.45
N VAL A 436 -18.13 13.58 0.12
CA VAL A 436 -18.74 14.83 0.65
C VAL A 436 -19.98 15.27 -0.12
N GLY A 437 -20.21 14.72 -1.32
CA GLY A 437 -21.38 15.03 -2.14
C GLY A 437 -21.21 16.22 -3.07
N ASP A 438 -19.97 16.59 -3.42
CA ASP A 438 -19.68 17.73 -4.31
C ASP A 438 -19.91 17.34 -5.77
N VAL A 439 -21.16 17.49 -6.22
CA VAL A 439 -21.59 17.16 -7.59
C VAL A 439 -20.79 17.94 -8.64
N ALA A 440 -20.50 19.22 -8.40
CA ALA A 440 -19.79 20.07 -9.35
C ALA A 440 -18.34 19.58 -9.55
N MET A 441 -17.64 19.29 -8.45
CA MET A 441 -16.29 18.73 -8.50
C MET A 441 -16.28 17.33 -9.13
N VAL A 442 -17.27 16.47 -8.82
CA VAL A 442 -17.40 15.14 -9.44
C VAL A 442 -17.55 15.26 -10.95
N LEU A 443 -18.45 16.12 -11.44
CA LEU A 443 -18.65 16.34 -12.88
C LEU A 443 -17.38 16.90 -13.53
N GLN A 444 -16.72 17.88 -12.91
CA GLN A 444 -15.47 18.44 -13.39
C GLN A 444 -14.36 17.38 -13.50
N LEU A 445 -14.22 16.52 -12.49
CA LEU A 445 -13.21 15.45 -12.48
C LEU A 445 -13.53 14.36 -13.52
N ILE A 446 -14.81 14.03 -13.72
CA ILE A 446 -15.24 13.12 -14.79
C ILE A 446 -14.92 13.71 -16.17
N GLU A 447 -15.19 14.99 -16.41
CA GLU A 447 -14.84 15.69 -17.66
C GLU A 447 -13.33 15.71 -17.90
N GLN A 448 -12.54 15.87 -16.83
CA GLN A 448 -11.08 15.78 -16.90
C GLN A 448 -10.60 14.35 -17.18
N GLY A 449 -11.46 13.34 -17.02
CA GLY A 449 -11.19 11.93 -17.33
C GLY A 449 -10.83 11.07 -16.11
N ALA A 450 -11.31 11.42 -14.92
CA ALA A 450 -11.18 10.59 -13.72
C ALA A 450 -11.78 9.20 -13.90
N ASN A 451 -11.12 8.19 -13.32
CA ASN A 451 -11.53 6.82 -13.49
C ASN A 451 -12.63 6.45 -12.49
N THR A 452 -13.86 6.43 -12.95
CA THR A 452 -15.04 6.09 -12.15
C THR A 452 -15.10 4.62 -11.70
N GLN A 453 -14.18 3.79 -12.18
CA GLN A 453 -14.09 2.36 -11.85
C GLN A 453 -13.02 2.05 -10.81
N LEU A 454 -12.12 3.00 -10.52
CA LEU A 454 -11.04 2.75 -9.58
C LEU A 454 -11.57 2.57 -8.16
N SER A 455 -10.93 1.66 -7.45
CA SER A 455 -11.19 1.35 -6.05
C SER A 455 -10.02 1.79 -5.20
N ASN A 456 -10.27 2.30 -4.00
CA ASN A 456 -9.21 2.65 -3.06
C ASN A 456 -8.56 1.38 -2.49
N GLU A 457 -7.37 1.04 -2.97
CA GLU A 457 -6.61 -0.14 -2.50
C GLU A 457 -6.20 -0.05 -1.02
N LYS A 458 -6.12 1.17 -0.46
CA LYS A 458 -5.80 1.39 0.96
C LYS A 458 -7.00 1.18 1.88
N GLU A 459 -8.22 1.29 1.35
CA GLU A 459 -9.47 1.24 2.11
C GLU A 459 -10.46 0.22 1.50
N ASP A 460 -10.17 -1.07 1.66
CA ASP A 460 -11.12 -2.15 1.36
C ASP A 460 -11.62 -2.16 -0.11
N ASN A 461 -10.86 -1.61 -1.07
CA ASN A 461 -11.27 -1.47 -2.47
C ASN A 461 -12.64 -0.77 -2.64
N VAL A 462 -12.88 0.28 -1.86
CA VAL A 462 -14.11 1.08 -1.96
C VAL A 462 -14.11 1.91 -3.26
N THR A 463 -15.27 1.98 -3.95
CA THR A 463 -15.47 2.79 -5.16
C THR A 463 -16.17 4.13 -4.87
N ALA A 464 -16.05 5.12 -5.76
CA ALA A 464 -16.73 6.41 -5.60
C ALA A 464 -18.25 6.25 -5.54
N LEU A 465 -18.80 5.32 -6.33
CA LEU A 465 -20.23 4.99 -6.33
C LEU A 465 -20.68 4.40 -4.99
N PHE A 466 -19.85 3.55 -4.38
CA PHE A 466 -20.11 3.00 -3.05
C PHE A 466 -20.17 4.11 -1.99
N LEU A 467 -19.19 5.03 -1.98
CA LEU A 467 -19.16 6.14 -1.02
C LEU A 467 -20.37 7.06 -1.17
N ALA A 468 -20.67 7.49 -2.40
CA ALA A 468 -21.81 8.34 -2.67
C ALA A 468 -23.13 7.67 -2.24
N SER A 469 -23.26 6.36 -2.50
CA SER A 469 -24.43 5.57 -2.09
C SER A 469 -24.52 5.39 -0.57
N GLN A 470 -23.38 5.27 0.12
CA GLN A 470 -23.34 5.17 1.59
C GLN A 470 -23.75 6.48 2.25
N LYS A 471 -23.27 7.60 1.73
CA LYS A 471 -23.44 8.93 2.31
C LYS A 471 -24.76 9.61 1.92
N GLY A 472 -25.49 9.06 0.94
CA GLY A 472 -26.82 9.56 0.57
C GLY A 472 -26.83 10.60 -0.55
N HIS A 473 -25.77 10.66 -1.37
CA HIS A 473 -25.60 11.68 -2.41
C HIS A 473 -26.17 11.24 -3.76
N LEU A 474 -27.49 11.34 -3.93
CA LEU A 474 -28.20 10.86 -5.13
C LEU A 474 -27.66 11.45 -6.44
N ASP A 475 -27.41 12.75 -6.48
CA ASP A 475 -26.97 13.40 -7.73
C ASP A 475 -25.54 13.01 -8.12
N VAL A 476 -24.67 12.76 -7.13
CA VAL A 476 -23.36 12.16 -7.36
C VAL A 476 -23.51 10.72 -7.90
N VAL A 477 -24.40 9.91 -7.32
CA VAL A 477 -24.69 8.55 -7.82
C VAL A 477 -25.15 8.59 -9.27
N LYS A 478 -26.04 9.52 -9.63
CA LYS A 478 -26.49 9.72 -11.02
C LYS A 478 -25.33 10.07 -11.95
N ALA A 479 -24.48 11.02 -11.55
CA ALA A 479 -23.32 11.45 -12.34
C ALA A 479 -22.32 10.32 -12.58
N LEU A 480 -21.97 9.58 -11.52
CA LEU A 480 -21.02 8.46 -11.59
C LEU A 480 -21.54 7.33 -12.49
N LEU A 481 -22.83 6.98 -12.39
CA LEU A 481 -23.43 5.96 -13.25
C LEU A 481 -23.53 6.40 -14.71
N ALA A 482 -23.86 7.68 -14.97
CA ALA A 482 -23.83 8.25 -16.32
C ALA A 482 -22.42 8.19 -16.95
N ALA A 483 -21.38 8.28 -16.12
CA ALA A 483 -19.97 8.15 -16.51
C ALA A 483 -19.46 6.69 -16.51
N GLY A 484 -20.33 5.69 -16.41
CA GLY A 484 -19.98 4.28 -16.54
C GLY A 484 -19.30 3.65 -15.32
N ALA A 485 -19.54 4.19 -14.11
CA ALA A 485 -19.15 3.53 -12.87
C ALA A 485 -19.81 2.14 -12.75
N PRO A 486 -19.09 1.11 -12.24
CA PRO A 486 -19.63 -0.23 -12.12
C PRO A 486 -20.76 -0.25 -11.07
N ILE A 487 -22.01 -0.48 -11.50
CA ILE A 487 -23.20 -0.40 -10.64
C ILE A 487 -23.15 -1.38 -9.45
N ASN A 488 -22.53 -2.54 -9.64
CA ASN A 488 -22.34 -3.57 -8.61
C ASN A 488 -20.91 -3.53 -8.01
N GLY A 489 -20.16 -2.44 -8.23
CA GLY A 489 -18.78 -2.28 -7.76
C GLY A 489 -18.68 -2.33 -6.23
N ALA A 490 -18.36 -3.51 -5.71
CA ALA A 490 -18.32 -3.80 -4.29
C ALA A 490 -16.92 -3.68 -3.69
N LYS A 491 -16.86 -3.39 -2.38
CA LYS A 491 -15.62 -3.43 -1.58
C LYS A 491 -15.15 -4.89 -1.36
N THR A 492 -13.95 -5.16 -0.83
CA THR A 492 -13.40 -6.55 -0.80
C THR A 492 -14.28 -7.55 -0.04
N SER A 493 -15.02 -7.08 0.97
CA SER A 493 -16.04 -7.88 1.68
C SER A 493 -17.24 -8.33 0.82
N GLY A 494 -17.38 -7.83 -0.41
CA GLY A 494 -18.53 -8.03 -1.30
C GLY A 494 -19.67 -7.02 -1.11
N CYS A 495 -19.54 -6.06 -0.18
CA CYS A 495 -20.59 -5.06 0.06
C CYS A 495 -20.69 -4.06 -1.12
N ALA A 496 -21.87 -4.04 -1.75
CA ALA A 496 -22.17 -3.30 -2.98
C ALA A 496 -22.92 -1.97 -2.71
N PRO A 497 -22.99 -1.04 -3.68
CA PRO A 497 -23.73 0.22 -3.53
C PRO A 497 -25.19 0.02 -3.10
N LEU A 498 -25.85 -1.02 -3.62
CA LEU A 498 -27.22 -1.37 -3.27
C LEU A 498 -27.37 -1.81 -1.81
N HIS A 499 -26.37 -2.52 -1.25
CA HIS A 499 -26.34 -2.89 0.17
C HIS A 499 -26.25 -1.68 1.09
N THR A 500 -25.35 -0.74 0.79
CA THR A 500 -25.15 0.43 1.65
C THR A 500 -26.32 1.40 1.57
N ALA A 501 -26.96 1.53 0.41
CA ALA A 501 -28.21 2.29 0.28
C ALA A 501 -29.33 1.66 1.12
N ALA A 502 -29.49 0.33 1.07
CA ALA A 502 -30.44 -0.41 1.90
C ALA A 502 -30.13 -0.31 3.41
N MET A 503 -28.85 -0.37 3.79
CA MET A 503 -28.39 -0.30 5.19
C MET A 503 -28.70 1.05 5.83
N ASN A 504 -28.44 2.14 5.10
CA ASN A 504 -28.60 3.50 5.62
C ASN A 504 -30.04 4.02 5.46
N GLY A 505 -30.84 3.41 4.58
CA GLY A 505 -32.22 3.83 4.32
C GLY A 505 -32.33 4.90 3.23
N HIS A 506 -31.39 4.93 2.28
CA HIS A 506 -31.40 5.89 1.18
C HIS A 506 -32.31 5.40 0.06
N VAL A 507 -33.63 5.58 0.26
CA VAL A 507 -34.69 5.02 -0.60
C VAL A 507 -34.57 5.46 -2.06
N GLU A 508 -34.29 6.74 -2.31
CA GLU A 508 -34.19 7.28 -3.67
C GLU A 508 -32.96 6.72 -4.42
N ILE A 509 -31.83 6.57 -3.73
CA ILE A 509 -30.62 5.97 -4.30
C ILE A 509 -30.87 4.50 -4.61
N LEU A 510 -31.48 3.77 -3.68
CA LEU A 510 -31.82 2.37 -3.85
C LEU A 510 -32.77 2.18 -5.04
N ALA A 511 -33.82 2.99 -5.15
CA ALA A 511 -34.75 2.95 -6.29
C ALA A 511 -34.02 3.22 -7.61
N TYR A 512 -33.20 4.27 -7.66
CA TYR A 512 -32.43 4.61 -8.85
C TYR A 512 -31.44 3.52 -9.25
N LEU A 513 -30.75 2.89 -8.30
CA LEU A 513 -29.85 1.77 -8.56
C LEU A 513 -30.61 0.57 -9.16
N LEU A 514 -31.78 0.23 -8.62
CA LEU A 514 -32.62 -0.85 -9.15
C LEU A 514 -33.14 -0.54 -10.57
N GLU A 515 -33.58 0.71 -10.82
CA GLU A 515 -34.01 1.17 -12.15
C GLU A 515 -32.87 1.08 -13.19
N ARG A 516 -31.62 1.26 -12.76
CA ARG A 516 -30.42 1.13 -13.61
C ARG A 516 -29.88 -0.29 -13.71
N GLY A 517 -30.58 -1.28 -13.17
CA GLY A 517 -30.24 -2.69 -13.30
C GLY A 517 -29.23 -3.21 -12.27
N ALA A 518 -29.14 -2.60 -11.08
CA ALA A 518 -28.34 -3.14 -9.99
C ALA A 518 -28.79 -4.56 -9.63
N GLU A 519 -27.83 -5.44 -9.34
CA GLU A 519 -28.10 -6.83 -8.97
C GLU A 519 -28.76 -6.90 -7.59
N LYS A 520 -30.05 -7.16 -7.54
CA LYS A 520 -30.83 -7.25 -6.29
C LYS A 520 -30.50 -8.46 -5.41
N GLU A 521 -29.85 -9.49 -5.98
CA GLU A 521 -29.40 -10.70 -5.28
C GLU A 521 -27.89 -10.70 -5.02
N VAL A 522 -27.21 -9.56 -5.21
CA VAL A 522 -25.81 -9.43 -4.84
C VAL A 522 -25.66 -9.79 -3.36
N SER A 523 -24.68 -10.63 -3.04
CA SER A 523 -24.51 -11.17 -1.69
C SER A 523 -23.18 -10.72 -1.10
N PHE A 524 -23.18 -10.26 0.15
CA PHE A 524 -21.97 -9.99 0.94
C PHE A 524 -22.09 -10.68 2.30
N HIS A 525 -20.99 -10.85 3.04
CA HIS A 525 -20.93 -11.46 4.40
C HIS A 525 -21.97 -12.56 4.72
N ASP A 526 -21.56 -13.83 4.65
CA ASP A 526 -22.44 -14.99 4.90
C ASP A 526 -23.66 -15.08 3.97
N GLY A 527 -23.68 -14.33 2.86
CA GLY A 527 -24.76 -14.39 1.86
C GLY A 527 -25.91 -13.41 2.12
N ALA A 528 -25.69 -12.36 2.92
CA ALA A 528 -26.68 -11.30 3.11
C ALA A 528 -26.91 -10.55 1.78
N THR A 529 -28.18 -10.39 1.42
CA THR A 529 -28.63 -9.60 0.26
C THR A 529 -29.06 -8.20 0.70
N PRO A 530 -29.27 -7.23 -0.21
CA PRO A 530 -29.80 -5.91 0.15
C PRO A 530 -31.14 -6.00 0.86
N LEU A 531 -32.00 -6.97 0.51
CA LEU A 531 -33.28 -7.20 1.16
C LEU A 531 -33.12 -7.71 2.59
N TYR A 532 -32.16 -8.62 2.82
CA TYR A 532 -31.79 -9.03 4.18
C TYR A 532 -31.30 -7.85 5.02
N VAL A 533 -30.41 -7.02 4.46
CA VAL A 533 -29.87 -5.85 5.19
C VAL A 533 -30.95 -4.83 5.53
N ALA A 534 -31.86 -4.55 4.59
CA ALA A 534 -32.98 -3.65 4.86
C ALA A 534 -33.87 -4.19 6.00
N ALA A 535 -34.13 -5.50 6.02
CA ALA A 535 -34.87 -6.16 7.10
C ALA A 535 -34.12 -6.09 8.45
N GLU A 536 -32.82 -6.40 8.46
CA GLU A 536 -31.98 -6.35 9.66
C GLU A 536 -31.91 -4.93 10.25
N LYS A 537 -31.73 -3.91 9.40
CA LYS A 537 -31.65 -2.50 9.82
C LYS A 537 -33.00 -1.83 9.99
N GLY A 538 -34.10 -2.54 9.72
CA GLY A 538 -35.45 -2.03 9.88
C GLY A 538 -35.85 -0.92 8.89
N LYS A 539 -35.24 -0.87 7.71
CA LYS A 539 -35.48 0.14 6.69
C LYS A 539 -36.67 -0.26 5.82
N VAL A 540 -37.88 -0.09 6.36
CA VAL A 540 -39.15 -0.59 5.77
C VAL A 540 -39.37 -0.10 4.34
N GLU A 541 -39.10 1.18 4.04
CA GLU A 541 -39.29 1.71 2.68
C GLU A 541 -38.31 1.10 1.65
N CYS A 542 -37.02 0.96 2.02
CA CYS A 542 -36.04 0.26 1.19
C CYS A 542 -36.41 -1.21 1.00
N LEU A 543 -36.88 -1.86 2.06
CA LEU A 543 -37.36 -3.24 2.04
C LEU A 543 -38.53 -3.39 1.06
N GLN A 544 -39.50 -2.48 1.11
CA GLN A 544 -40.65 -2.48 0.21
C GLN A 544 -40.21 -2.30 -1.25
N LYS A 545 -39.33 -1.34 -1.54
CA LYS A 545 -38.77 -1.14 -2.90
C LYS A 545 -38.08 -2.40 -3.45
N LEU A 546 -37.34 -3.12 -2.61
CA LEU A 546 -36.70 -4.38 -3.00
C LEU A 546 -37.72 -5.49 -3.24
N ILE A 547 -38.77 -5.58 -2.42
CA ILE A 547 -39.88 -6.51 -2.62
C ILE A 547 -40.60 -6.22 -3.96
N ASP A 548 -40.89 -4.95 -4.23
CA ASP A 548 -41.56 -4.48 -5.46
C ASP A 548 -40.70 -4.75 -6.69
N ALA A 549 -39.38 -4.60 -6.57
CA ALA A 549 -38.40 -4.98 -7.61
C ALA A 549 -38.24 -6.51 -7.76
N GLY A 550 -38.95 -7.31 -6.97
CA GLY A 550 -38.96 -8.77 -7.05
C GLY A 550 -37.69 -9.43 -6.50
N ALA A 551 -37.04 -8.84 -5.49
CA ALA A 551 -35.94 -9.49 -4.78
C ALA A 551 -36.44 -10.74 -4.04
N ASN A 552 -35.57 -11.76 -3.90
CA ASN A 552 -35.89 -13.00 -3.23
C ASN A 552 -35.99 -12.80 -1.71
N LYS A 553 -37.19 -12.99 -1.18
CA LYS A 553 -37.51 -12.78 0.24
C LYS A 553 -37.09 -13.94 1.14
N ASN A 554 -36.64 -15.05 0.53
CA ASN A 554 -36.41 -16.33 1.21
C ASN A 554 -34.92 -16.74 1.21
N VAL A 555 -34.01 -15.82 0.91
CA VAL A 555 -32.56 -16.09 0.98
C VAL A 555 -32.17 -16.41 2.43
N LYS A 556 -31.45 -17.51 2.62
CA LYS A 556 -30.93 -17.95 3.92
C LYS A 556 -29.45 -17.61 4.02
N LEU A 557 -29.05 -16.98 5.13
CA LEU A 557 -27.63 -16.81 5.44
C LEU A 557 -26.91 -18.15 5.59
N LYS A 558 -25.67 -18.22 5.13
CA LYS A 558 -24.84 -19.42 5.12
C LYS A 558 -24.51 -19.93 6.51
N LYS A 559 -24.33 -19.06 7.50
CA LYS A 559 -23.89 -19.44 8.86
C LYS A 559 -25.02 -20.08 9.66
N ASP A 560 -26.12 -19.36 9.88
CA ASP A 560 -27.20 -19.76 10.79
C ASP A 560 -28.55 -19.98 10.10
N GLY A 561 -28.64 -19.69 8.80
CA GLY A 561 -29.87 -19.88 8.03
C GLY A 561 -30.92 -18.77 8.22
N HIS A 562 -30.54 -17.62 8.77
CA HIS A 562 -31.45 -16.47 8.92
C HIS A 562 -32.03 -16.04 7.58
N THR A 563 -33.36 -15.94 7.53
CA THR A 563 -34.10 -15.29 6.45
C THR A 563 -34.39 -13.83 6.81
N PRO A 564 -34.71 -12.96 5.83
CA PRO A 564 -35.21 -11.62 6.08
C PRO A 564 -36.39 -11.57 7.07
N LEU A 565 -37.28 -12.58 7.02
CA LEU A 565 -38.42 -12.65 7.93
C LEU A 565 -37.99 -13.04 9.36
N CYS A 566 -37.10 -14.02 9.52
CA CYS A 566 -36.58 -14.39 10.84
C CYS A 566 -35.84 -13.23 11.52
N ILE A 567 -34.97 -12.52 10.80
CA ILE A 567 -34.23 -11.38 11.40
C ILE A 567 -35.17 -10.22 11.76
N SER A 568 -36.22 -9.98 10.97
CA SER A 568 -37.25 -8.99 11.29
C SER A 568 -37.99 -9.34 12.59
N VAL A 569 -38.31 -10.62 12.81
CA VAL A 569 -38.92 -11.10 14.07
C VAL A 569 -37.95 -10.94 15.24
N LEU A 570 -36.68 -11.36 15.07
CA LEU A 570 -35.66 -11.27 16.13
C LEU A 570 -35.39 -9.84 16.59
N ASN A 571 -35.41 -8.89 15.65
CA ASN A 571 -35.27 -7.46 15.94
C ASN A 571 -36.58 -6.79 16.36
N HIS A 572 -37.67 -7.56 16.51
CA HIS A 572 -39.01 -7.08 16.86
C HIS A 572 -39.54 -5.97 15.91
N ASN A 573 -39.14 -6.00 14.64
CA ASN A 573 -39.58 -5.03 13.65
C ASN A 573 -40.86 -5.50 12.96
N THR A 574 -42.00 -5.21 13.58
CA THR A 574 -43.33 -5.61 13.11
C THR A 574 -43.70 -5.08 11.74
N GLU A 575 -43.22 -3.89 11.36
CA GLU A 575 -43.48 -3.31 10.04
C GLU A 575 -42.69 -4.03 8.93
N CYS A 576 -41.43 -4.42 9.18
CA CYS A 576 -40.71 -5.31 8.28
C CYS A 576 -41.36 -6.70 8.18
N VAL A 577 -41.83 -7.26 9.30
CA VAL A 577 -42.59 -8.53 9.31
C VAL A 577 -43.85 -8.41 8.45
N ARG A 578 -44.64 -7.34 8.63
CA ARG A 578 -45.85 -7.07 7.83
C ARG A 578 -45.52 -6.95 6.34
N ALA A 579 -44.53 -6.15 5.98
CA ALA A 579 -44.12 -5.94 4.59
C ALA A 579 -43.66 -7.24 3.92
N LEU A 580 -42.85 -8.05 4.61
CA LEU A 580 -42.38 -9.33 4.08
C LEU A 580 -43.52 -10.34 3.90
N LEU A 581 -44.44 -10.44 4.86
CA LEU A 581 -45.60 -11.32 4.74
C LEU A 581 -46.54 -10.89 3.61
N ALA A 582 -46.82 -9.59 3.49
CA ALA A 582 -47.59 -9.04 2.37
C ALA A 582 -46.89 -9.27 1.02
N GLY A 583 -45.55 -9.20 0.99
CA GLY A 583 -44.71 -9.49 -0.16
C GLY A 583 -44.53 -10.97 -0.51
N GLY A 584 -45.18 -11.88 0.24
CA GLY A 584 -45.17 -13.32 0.00
C GLY A 584 -43.92 -14.05 0.48
N ALA A 585 -43.22 -13.53 1.50
CA ALA A 585 -42.14 -14.27 2.15
C ALA A 585 -42.66 -15.59 2.75
N ASP A 586 -41.83 -16.64 2.71
CA ASP A 586 -42.18 -17.93 3.29
C ASP A 586 -42.13 -17.86 4.82
N LYS A 587 -43.31 -17.68 5.41
CA LYS A 587 -43.57 -17.66 6.85
C LYS A 587 -43.19 -18.93 7.61
N ASN A 588 -42.92 -20.03 6.91
CA ASN A 588 -42.54 -21.32 7.49
C ASN A 588 -41.06 -21.64 7.33
N LEU A 589 -40.30 -20.81 6.61
CA LEU A 589 -38.88 -21.06 6.37
C LEU A 589 -38.05 -20.72 7.61
N GLY A 590 -37.62 -21.76 8.32
CA GLY A 590 -36.84 -21.64 9.55
C GLY A 590 -35.33 -21.54 9.36
N LEU A 591 -34.64 -21.28 10.47
CA LEU A 591 -33.19 -21.30 10.62
C LEU A 591 -32.62 -22.70 10.38
N LYS A 592 -31.31 -22.89 10.54
CA LYS A 592 -30.68 -24.20 10.36
C LYS A 592 -31.11 -25.25 11.39
N ASP A 593 -31.43 -24.84 12.61
CA ASP A 593 -31.88 -25.71 13.71
C ASP A 593 -33.40 -25.99 13.69
N GLY A 594 -34.09 -25.49 12.66
CA GLY A 594 -35.54 -25.61 12.48
C GLY A 594 -36.37 -24.45 13.06
N ALA A 595 -35.78 -23.49 13.78
CA ALA A 595 -36.53 -22.37 14.36
C ALA A 595 -37.23 -21.54 13.26
N THR A 596 -38.56 -21.62 13.18
CA THR A 596 -39.38 -20.82 12.26
C THR A 596 -39.60 -19.40 12.78
N PRO A 597 -40.01 -18.44 11.93
CA PRO A 597 -40.40 -17.11 12.40
C PRO A 597 -41.42 -17.14 13.55
N LEU A 598 -42.39 -18.06 13.50
CA LEU A 598 -43.41 -18.21 14.54
C LEU A 598 -42.83 -18.80 15.83
N TYR A 599 -41.88 -19.74 15.73
CA TYR A 599 -41.16 -20.26 16.88
C TYR A 599 -40.34 -19.16 17.57
N LEU A 600 -39.59 -18.37 16.79
CA LEU A 600 -38.79 -17.25 17.31
C LEU A 600 -39.65 -16.20 18.02
N ALA A 601 -40.81 -15.87 17.46
CA ALA A 601 -41.77 -14.95 18.10
C ALA A 601 -42.28 -15.52 19.44
N GLY A 602 -42.59 -16.82 19.50
CA GLY A 602 -42.95 -17.51 20.74
C GLY A 602 -41.82 -17.59 21.76
N GLU A 603 -40.58 -17.76 21.31
CA GLU A 603 -39.38 -17.80 22.16
C GLU A 603 -39.09 -16.44 22.81
N LYS A 604 -39.25 -15.35 22.06
CA LYS A 604 -39.01 -13.98 22.53
C LYS A 604 -40.22 -13.33 23.21
N GLY A 605 -41.42 -13.91 23.08
CA GLY A 605 -42.64 -13.37 23.66
C GLY A 605 -43.27 -12.23 22.86
N PHE A 606 -42.99 -12.14 21.55
CA PHE A 606 -43.50 -11.09 20.67
C PHE A 606 -44.90 -11.42 20.14
N ALA A 607 -45.92 -11.13 20.97
CA ALA A 607 -47.32 -11.45 20.70
C ALA A 607 -47.87 -10.79 19.41
N ASP A 608 -47.41 -9.58 19.10
CA ASP A 608 -47.71 -8.86 17.86
C ASP A 608 -47.13 -9.56 16.61
N CYS A 609 -45.89 -10.04 16.67
CA CYS A 609 -45.30 -10.87 15.62
C CYS A 609 -46.07 -12.20 15.46
N ILE A 610 -46.46 -12.86 16.55
CA ILE A 610 -47.30 -14.06 16.50
C ILE A 610 -48.61 -13.76 15.79
N LYS A 611 -49.28 -12.65 16.15
CA LYS A 611 -50.53 -12.24 15.52
C LYS A 611 -50.37 -12.06 14.02
N LEU A 612 -49.35 -11.32 13.57
CA LEU A 612 -49.06 -11.13 12.14
C LEU A 612 -48.81 -12.46 11.41
N LEU A 613 -48.02 -13.35 12.01
CA LEU A 613 -47.68 -14.64 11.40
C LEU A 613 -48.88 -15.60 11.35
N VAL A 614 -49.70 -15.63 12.40
CA VAL A 614 -50.95 -16.42 12.47
C VAL A 614 -51.99 -15.88 11.49
N ASP A 615 -52.15 -14.56 11.40
CA ASP A 615 -53.05 -13.92 10.43
C ASP A 615 -52.63 -14.27 8.99
N ALA A 616 -51.31 -14.32 8.75
CA ALA A 616 -50.74 -14.81 7.51
C ALA A 616 -50.80 -16.34 7.33
N LYS A 617 -51.41 -17.10 8.24
CA LYS A 617 -51.54 -18.58 8.23
C LYS A 617 -50.21 -19.33 8.31
N ALA A 618 -49.26 -18.86 9.12
CA ALA A 618 -48.06 -19.63 9.45
C ALA A 618 -48.43 -20.94 10.15
N ASN A 619 -47.66 -22.01 9.90
CA ASN A 619 -47.92 -23.31 10.49
C ASN A 619 -47.49 -23.31 11.96
N THR A 620 -48.46 -23.49 12.85
CA THR A 620 -48.28 -23.50 14.32
C THR A 620 -47.51 -24.70 14.84
N GLU A 621 -47.32 -25.72 14.02
CA GLU A 621 -46.68 -26.99 14.41
C GLU A 621 -45.20 -27.07 14.01
N LEU A 622 -44.72 -26.14 13.18
CA LEU A 622 -43.30 -26.11 12.79
C LEU A 622 -42.44 -25.40 13.83
N GLY A 623 -41.36 -26.07 14.23
CA GLY A 623 -40.37 -25.53 15.15
C GLY A 623 -39.07 -26.32 15.09
N MET A 624 -38.40 -26.45 16.23
CA MET A 624 -37.05 -27.03 16.31
C MET A 624 -36.99 -28.49 15.88
N GLU A 625 -35.81 -28.96 15.44
CA GLU A 625 -35.55 -30.37 15.18
C GLU A 625 -35.77 -31.30 16.40
N SER A 626 -35.78 -30.74 17.62
CA SER A 626 -36.15 -31.46 18.84
C SER A 626 -37.65 -31.78 18.96
N GLY A 627 -38.48 -31.24 18.06
CA GLY A 627 -39.95 -31.29 18.11
C GLY A 627 -40.58 -30.19 18.96
N ALA A 628 -39.81 -29.19 19.41
CA ALA A 628 -40.35 -28.07 20.18
C ALA A 628 -41.12 -27.12 19.26
N THR A 629 -42.43 -26.97 19.49
CA THR A 629 -43.33 -26.08 18.74
C THR A 629 -43.33 -24.65 19.32
N PRO A 630 -43.85 -23.65 18.58
CA PRO A 630 -44.10 -22.30 19.10
C PRO A 630 -44.89 -22.29 20.42
N LEU A 631 -45.91 -23.16 20.55
CA LEU A 631 -46.70 -23.25 21.78
C LEU A 631 -45.89 -23.83 22.95
N TYR A 632 -45.02 -24.81 22.68
CA TYR A 632 -44.12 -25.35 23.69
C TYR A 632 -43.18 -24.28 24.24
N ILE A 633 -42.50 -23.53 23.37
CA ILE A 633 -41.50 -22.55 23.81
C ILE A 633 -42.13 -21.33 24.51
N ALA A 634 -43.30 -20.86 24.03
CA ALA A 634 -44.06 -19.81 24.70
C ALA A 634 -44.54 -20.26 26.09
N SER A 635 -44.92 -21.54 26.23
CA SER A 635 -45.32 -22.13 27.51
C SER A 635 -44.14 -22.28 28.46
N GLN A 636 -42.97 -22.67 27.95
CA GLN A 636 -41.73 -22.80 28.73
C GLN A 636 -41.26 -21.44 29.30
N ASN A 637 -41.37 -20.38 28.50
CA ASN A 637 -40.88 -19.04 28.86
C ASN A 637 -41.91 -18.17 29.58
N ASN A 638 -43.12 -18.69 29.84
CA ASN A 638 -44.20 -17.96 30.50
C ASN A 638 -44.65 -16.70 29.75
N PHE A 639 -45.05 -16.86 28.48
CA PHE A 639 -45.70 -15.81 27.71
C PHE A 639 -47.19 -16.07 27.51
N PRO A 640 -48.06 -15.77 28.50
CA PRO A 640 -49.49 -16.01 28.44
C PRO A 640 -50.21 -15.51 27.20
N GLU A 641 -49.89 -14.30 26.74
CA GLU A 641 -50.54 -13.72 25.56
C GLU A 641 -50.15 -14.47 24.28
N CYS A 642 -48.88 -14.87 24.16
CA CYS A 642 -48.42 -15.71 23.06
C CYS A 642 -49.09 -17.09 23.09
N VAL A 643 -49.22 -17.70 24.26
CA VAL A 643 -49.92 -18.98 24.47
C VAL A 643 -51.39 -18.87 24.04
N ASP A 644 -52.10 -17.83 24.48
CA ASP A 644 -53.49 -17.58 24.11
C ASP A 644 -53.67 -17.40 22.59
N LEU A 645 -52.81 -16.58 21.96
CA LEU A 645 -52.84 -16.39 20.50
C LEU A 645 -52.59 -17.70 19.74
N LEU A 646 -51.61 -18.50 20.17
CA LEU A 646 -51.28 -19.77 19.52
C LEU A 646 -52.40 -20.81 19.70
N ILE A 647 -53.02 -20.90 20.88
CA ILE A 647 -54.18 -21.77 21.12
C ILE A 647 -55.35 -21.34 20.23
N LYS A 648 -55.65 -20.04 20.16
CA LYS A 648 -56.71 -19.48 19.28
C LYS A 648 -56.42 -19.72 17.80
N ALA A 649 -55.14 -19.77 17.41
CA ALA A 649 -54.69 -20.11 16.07
C ALA A 649 -54.85 -21.61 15.73
N GLY A 650 -55.22 -22.45 16.70
CA GLY A 650 -55.39 -23.90 16.51
C GLY A 650 -54.12 -24.72 16.75
N ALA A 651 -53.11 -24.16 17.42
CA ALA A 651 -51.90 -24.91 17.77
C ALA A 651 -52.24 -26.15 18.59
N ASN A 652 -51.58 -27.27 18.29
CA ASN A 652 -51.80 -28.51 19.02
C ASN A 652 -51.20 -28.40 20.43
N LYS A 653 -52.07 -28.12 21.40
CA LYS A 653 -51.79 -28.13 22.85
C LYS A 653 -51.15 -29.41 23.39
N ASN A 654 -51.24 -30.52 22.67
CA ASN A 654 -50.65 -31.81 23.02
C ASN A 654 -49.43 -32.19 22.15
N ALA A 655 -48.96 -31.30 21.28
CA ALA A 655 -47.73 -31.53 20.53
C ALA A 655 -46.58 -31.78 21.51
N SER A 656 -45.80 -32.81 21.25
CA SER A 656 -44.70 -33.22 22.11
C SER A 656 -43.37 -33.16 21.38
N ARG A 657 -42.32 -32.77 22.09
CA ARG A 657 -40.94 -32.97 21.68
C ARG A 657 -40.60 -34.46 21.53
N LYS A 658 -39.40 -34.75 21.01
CA LYS A 658 -38.84 -36.11 20.91
C LYS A 658 -38.73 -36.85 22.26
N ASP A 659 -38.56 -36.11 23.35
CA ASP A 659 -38.55 -36.60 24.74
C ASP A 659 -39.97 -36.70 25.37
N LYS A 660 -41.01 -36.55 24.54
CA LYS A 660 -42.43 -36.51 24.92
C LYS A 660 -42.86 -35.30 25.77
N ALA A 661 -41.99 -34.33 26.06
CA ALA A 661 -42.40 -33.14 26.79
C ALA A 661 -43.44 -32.33 25.99
N THR A 662 -44.59 -32.06 26.60
CA THR A 662 -45.69 -31.24 26.05
C THR A 662 -45.66 -29.82 26.64
N PRO A 663 -46.39 -28.85 26.05
CA PRO A 663 -46.58 -27.52 26.63
C PRO A 663 -47.07 -27.55 28.09
N LEU A 664 -48.02 -28.43 28.43
CA LEU A 664 -48.55 -28.55 29.79
C LEU A 664 -47.49 -29.09 30.76
N TYR A 665 -46.72 -30.09 30.33
CA TYR A 665 -45.64 -30.66 31.14
C TYR A 665 -44.60 -29.60 31.50
N ILE A 666 -44.07 -28.87 30.51
CA ILE A 666 -43.00 -27.89 30.75
C ILE A 666 -43.50 -26.67 31.55
N ALA A 667 -44.74 -26.22 31.33
CA ALA A 667 -45.34 -25.17 32.14
C ALA A 667 -45.52 -25.61 33.60
N SER A 668 -45.86 -26.89 33.82
CA SER A 668 -46.05 -27.45 35.15
C SER A 668 -44.73 -27.63 35.91
N GLU A 669 -43.68 -28.08 35.23
CA GLU A 669 -42.32 -28.18 35.77
C GLU A 669 -41.81 -26.80 36.24
N ARG A 670 -42.03 -25.77 35.42
CA ARG A 670 -41.57 -24.40 35.69
C ARG A 670 -42.46 -23.60 36.63
N GLY A 671 -43.67 -24.09 36.92
CA GLY A 671 -44.59 -23.42 37.85
C GLY A 671 -45.42 -22.29 37.24
N HIS A 672 -45.59 -22.28 35.92
CA HIS A 672 -46.27 -21.19 35.21
C HIS A 672 -47.79 -21.33 35.29
N ILE A 673 -48.36 -21.07 36.47
CA ILE A 673 -49.76 -21.35 36.81
C ILE A 673 -50.77 -20.78 35.81
N LYS A 674 -50.56 -19.55 35.32
CA LYS A 674 -51.44 -18.94 34.32
C LYS A 674 -51.45 -19.74 33.02
N VAL A 675 -50.27 -20.13 32.52
CA VAL A 675 -50.10 -20.98 31.33
C VAL A 675 -50.71 -22.36 31.53
N VAL A 676 -50.51 -22.98 32.70
CA VAL A 676 -51.14 -24.25 33.05
C VAL A 676 -52.65 -24.16 32.95
N ASN A 677 -53.26 -23.14 33.57
CA ASN A 677 -54.71 -22.94 33.52
C ASN A 677 -55.22 -22.74 32.09
N MET A 678 -54.57 -21.89 31.29
CA MET A 678 -54.96 -21.69 29.88
C MET A 678 -54.88 -22.98 29.06
N LEU A 679 -53.83 -23.78 29.24
CA LEU A 679 -53.69 -25.06 28.55
C LEU A 679 -54.76 -26.08 28.98
N LEU A 680 -55.06 -26.17 30.27
CA LEU A 680 -56.11 -27.04 30.80
C LEU A 680 -57.51 -26.61 30.34
N GLU A 681 -57.80 -25.31 30.34
CA GLU A 681 -59.05 -24.74 29.81
C GLU A 681 -59.20 -24.99 28.31
N ALA A 682 -58.08 -24.95 27.57
CA ALA A 682 -58.06 -25.33 26.18
C ALA A 682 -58.19 -26.84 25.95
N GLY A 683 -58.16 -27.68 26.99
CA GLY A 683 -58.29 -29.15 26.89
C GLY A 683 -56.97 -29.88 26.58
N ALA A 684 -55.83 -29.36 27.05
CA ALA A 684 -54.58 -30.13 27.05
C ALA A 684 -54.73 -31.41 27.87
N ASN A 685 -54.05 -32.48 27.44
CA ASN A 685 -54.07 -33.77 28.13
C ASN A 685 -53.37 -33.65 29.48
N ILE A 686 -54.17 -33.63 30.55
CA ILE A 686 -53.71 -33.53 31.93
C ILE A 686 -52.80 -34.69 32.35
N GLU A 687 -52.93 -35.85 31.71
CA GLU A 687 -52.12 -37.06 31.91
C GLU A 687 -51.04 -37.24 30.83
N CYS A 688 -50.61 -36.15 30.17
CA CYS A 688 -49.46 -36.24 29.28
C CYS A 688 -48.22 -36.73 30.04
N THR A 689 -47.32 -37.46 29.37
CA THR A 689 -46.15 -38.06 30.03
C THR A 689 -44.87 -37.65 29.36
N PHE A 690 -43.85 -37.35 30.16
CA PHE A 690 -42.47 -37.27 29.71
C PHE A 690 -41.92 -38.67 29.39
N GLN A 691 -40.73 -38.77 28.79
CA GLN A 691 -40.10 -40.05 28.46
C GLN A 691 -39.94 -41.00 29.66
N SER A 692 -39.80 -40.48 30.88
CA SER A 692 -39.72 -41.25 32.12
C SER A 692 -41.07 -41.78 32.63
N GLY A 693 -42.18 -41.36 32.01
CA GLY A 693 -43.55 -41.58 32.50
C GLY A 693 -44.07 -40.48 33.44
N ALA A 694 -43.24 -39.48 33.80
CA ALA A 694 -43.65 -38.39 34.68
C ALA A 694 -44.79 -37.56 34.07
N THR A 695 -45.86 -37.34 34.85
CA THR A 695 -47.00 -36.49 34.48
C THR A 695 -46.82 -35.05 34.99
N PRO A 696 -47.63 -34.07 34.51
CA PRO A 696 -47.63 -32.70 35.01
C PRO A 696 -47.68 -32.57 36.54
N ILE A 697 -48.52 -33.37 37.21
CA ILE A 697 -48.64 -33.29 38.68
C ILE A 697 -47.40 -33.85 39.38
N TYR A 698 -46.77 -34.89 38.81
CA TYR A 698 -45.54 -35.45 39.32
C TYR A 698 -44.40 -34.42 39.24
N VAL A 699 -44.19 -33.81 38.06
CA VAL A 699 -43.09 -32.86 37.88
C VAL A 699 -43.31 -31.55 38.64
N ALA A 700 -44.56 -31.11 38.78
CA ALA A 700 -44.93 -29.98 39.64
C ALA A 700 -44.62 -30.26 41.11
N ALA A 701 -44.95 -31.46 41.60
CA ALA A 701 -44.65 -31.86 42.97
C ALA A 701 -43.14 -31.96 43.23
N GLN A 702 -42.38 -32.51 42.27
CA GLN A 702 -40.92 -32.60 42.34
C GLN A 702 -40.24 -31.23 42.39
N ASN A 703 -40.80 -30.20 41.75
CA ASN A 703 -40.19 -28.87 41.63
C ASN A 703 -40.83 -27.81 42.56
N ASN A 704 -41.55 -28.24 43.59
CA ASN A 704 -42.21 -27.37 44.56
C ASN A 704 -43.21 -26.37 43.95
N ARG A 705 -44.01 -26.79 42.95
CA ARG A 705 -44.98 -25.93 42.26
C ARG A 705 -46.37 -26.11 42.86
N VAL A 706 -46.56 -25.65 44.10
CA VAL A 706 -47.78 -25.87 44.91
C VAL A 706 -49.06 -25.44 44.20
N GLU A 707 -49.07 -24.24 43.63
CA GLU A 707 -50.25 -23.72 42.91
C GLU A 707 -50.62 -24.57 41.70
N VAL A 708 -49.61 -25.06 40.97
CA VAL A 708 -49.79 -25.97 39.83
C VAL A 708 -50.31 -27.33 40.29
N VAL A 709 -49.77 -27.89 41.38
CA VAL A 709 -50.26 -29.14 41.98
C VAL A 709 -51.74 -29.00 42.33
N ASN A 710 -52.12 -27.91 43.00
CA ASN A 710 -53.52 -27.63 43.34
C ASN A 710 -54.42 -27.50 42.11
N ALA A 711 -53.99 -26.74 41.09
CA ALA A 711 -54.76 -26.58 39.86
C ALA A 711 -54.95 -27.89 39.10
N LEU A 712 -53.90 -28.72 39.01
CA LEU A 712 -53.97 -30.03 38.37
C LEU A 712 -54.90 -30.99 39.15
N MET A 713 -54.80 -31.03 40.49
CA MET A 713 -55.72 -31.82 41.31
C MET A 713 -57.18 -31.35 41.15
N ALA A 714 -57.41 -30.04 41.13
CA ALA A 714 -58.74 -29.47 40.93
C ALA A 714 -59.35 -29.82 39.56
N LYS A 715 -58.50 -30.08 38.56
CA LYS A 715 -58.91 -30.55 37.22
C LYS A 715 -58.89 -32.08 37.08
N GLY A 716 -58.70 -32.82 38.17
CA GLY A 716 -58.81 -34.27 38.22
C GLY A 716 -57.56 -35.05 37.82
N ALA A 717 -56.36 -34.45 37.91
CA ALA A 717 -55.11 -35.15 37.64
C ALA A 717 -54.92 -36.36 38.57
N ASN A 718 -54.35 -37.45 38.06
CA ASN A 718 -54.01 -38.63 38.84
C ASN A 718 -52.84 -38.36 39.80
N LYS A 719 -53.19 -37.91 41.01
CA LYS A 719 -52.28 -37.69 42.14
C LYS A 719 -51.59 -38.97 42.68
N LEU A 720 -51.98 -40.15 42.22
CA LEU A 720 -51.44 -41.46 42.63
C LEU A 720 -50.61 -42.14 41.53
N ILE A 721 -50.19 -41.40 40.50
CA ILE A 721 -49.32 -41.93 39.45
C ILE A 721 -48.05 -42.55 40.05
N LYS A 722 -47.63 -43.70 39.51
CA LYS A 722 -46.43 -44.42 39.94
C LYS A 722 -45.40 -44.45 38.81
N LEU A 723 -44.20 -43.95 39.09
CA LEU A 723 -43.04 -44.14 38.22
C LEU A 723 -42.25 -45.38 38.64
N LYS A 724 -41.11 -45.62 38.00
CA LYS A 724 -40.20 -46.73 38.32
C LYS A 724 -39.87 -46.76 39.83
N GLY A 725 -39.95 -47.92 40.46
CA GLY A 725 -39.74 -48.08 41.91
C GLY A 725 -40.96 -47.72 42.76
N GLY A 726 -42.12 -47.47 42.15
CA GLY A 726 -43.36 -47.10 42.85
C GLY A 726 -43.44 -45.62 43.24
N TYR A 727 -42.54 -44.76 42.76
CA TYR A 727 -42.49 -43.34 43.13
C TYR A 727 -43.75 -42.59 42.73
N THR A 728 -44.41 -41.97 43.71
CA THR A 728 -45.59 -41.11 43.53
C THR A 728 -45.22 -39.64 43.75
N PRO A 729 -46.09 -38.67 43.38
CA PRO A 729 -45.82 -37.25 43.61
C PRO A 729 -45.47 -36.91 45.06
N ILE A 730 -46.13 -37.53 46.05
CA ILE A 730 -45.84 -37.30 47.48
C ILE A 730 -44.47 -37.85 47.89
N HIS A 731 -44.03 -38.98 47.33
CA HIS A 731 -42.68 -39.48 47.55
C HIS A 731 -41.63 -38.51 47.02
N SER A 732 -41.82 -37.99 45.80
CA SER A 732 -40.88 -37.02 45.23
C SER A 732 -40.85 -35.73 46.04
N ALA A 733 -42.00 -35.24 46.51
CA ALA A 733 -42.09 -34.06 47.36
C ALA A 733 -41.38 -34.28 48.72
N ALA A 734 -41.57 -35.45 49.34
CA ALA A 734 -40.90 -35.79 50.61
C ALA A 734 -39.39 -35.99 50.44
N LEU A 735 -38.95 -36.64 49.36
CA LEU A 735 -37.53 -36.79 49.02
C LEU A 735 -36.84 -35.43 48.82
N ALA A 736 -37.56 -34.45 48.27
CA ALA A 736 -37.06 -33.09 48.04
C ALA A 736 -37.32 -32.09 49.19
N GLY A 737 -38.08 -32.51 50.22
CA GLY A 737 -38.39 -31.67 51.39
C GLY A 737 -39.45 -30.59 51.14
N HIS A 738 -40.32 -30.76 50.15
CA HIS A 738 -41.33 -29.77 49.74
C HIS A 738 -42.60 -29.87 50.59
N VAL A 739 -42.56 -29.26 51.78
CA VAL A 739 -43.63 -29.33 52.80
C VAL A 739 -45.00 -28.89 52.26
N ASP A 740 -45.07 -27.77 51.56
CA ASP A 740 -46.34 -27.24 51.05
C ASP A 740 -46.98 -28.14 49.97
N VAL A 741 -46.15 -28.82 49.17
CA VAL A 741 -46.63 -29.83 48.22
C VAL A 741 -47.14 -31.07 48.95
N ILE A 742 -46.43 -31.54 49.98
CA ILE A 742 -46.88 -32.65 50.82
C ILE A 742 -48.25 -32.31 51.44
N LYS A 743 -48.37 -31.09 52.00
CA LYS A 743 -49.63 -30.57 52.54
C LYS A 743 -50.74 -30.60 51.50
N ALA A 744 -50.51 -29.99 50.33
CA ALA A 744 -51.49 -29.95 49.25
C ALA A 744 -51.95 -31.34 48.82
N LEU A 745 -51.03 -32.30 48.67
CA LEU A 745 -51.36 -33.67 48.26
C LEU A 745 -52.16 -34.41 49.35
N VAL A 746 -51.79 -34.27 50.62
CA VAL A 746 -52.52 -34.91 51.75
C VAL A 746 -53.90 -34.30 51.96
N GLU A 747 -54.03 -32.98 51.91
CA GLU A 747 -55.32 -32.28 51.93
C GLU A 747 -56.17 -32.66 50.71
N GLY A 748 -55.51 -32.91 49.57
CA GLY A 748 -56.10 -33.48 48.38
C GLY A 748 -56.53 -34.95 48.54
N GLY A 749 -56.26 -35.62 49.65
CA GLY A 749 -56.65 -37.01 49.94
C GLY A 749 -55.66 -38.08 49.45
N VAL A 750 -54.38 -37.73 49.28
CA VAL A 750 -53.31 -38.73 49.10
C VAL A 750 -52.97 -39.36 50.45
N ASP A 751 -52.88 -40.69 50.50
CA ASP A 751 -52.41 -41.39 51.69
C ASP A 751 -50.94 -41.04 51.97
N LYS A 752 -50.70 -40.41 53.12
CA LYS A 752 -49.37 -40.04 53.63
C LYS A 752 -48.46 -41.24 53.96
N ASN A 753 -49.04 -42.45 54.04
CA ASN A 753 -48.33 -43.71 54.30
C ASN A 753 -48.19 -44.59 53.05
N VAL A 754 -48.45 -44.06 51.85
CA VAL A 754 -48.21 -44.79 50.60
C VAL A 754 -46.76 -45.31 50.55
N THR A 755 -46.56 -46.52 50.03
CA THR A 755 -45.24 -47.15 49.97
C THR A 755 -44.70 -47.25 48.55
N LEU A 756 -43.38 -47.12 48.42
CA LEU A 756 -42.62 -47.54 47.26
C LEU A 756 -42.58 -49.07 47.12
N GLU A 757 -42.01 -49.57 46.02
CA GLU A 757 -41.82 -51.02 45.81
C GLU A 757 -40.87 -51.65 46.84
N ASP A 758 -39.93 -50.88 47.38
CA ASP A 758 -39.03 -51.29 48.46
C ASP A 758 -39.64 -51.10 49.86
N GLY A 759 -40.89 -50.66 49.97
CA GLY A 759 -41.59 -50.44 51.24
C GLY A 759 -41.36 -49.06 51.86
N ALA A 760 -40.48 -48.21 51.32
CA ALA A 760 -40.24 -46.88 51.88
C ALA A 760 -41.47 -45.96 51.75
N THR A 761 -41.79 -45.20 52.81
CA THR A 761 -42.88 -44.22 52.86
C THR A 761 -42.37 -42.79 52.62
N PRO A 762 -43.24 -41.78 52.38
CA PRO A 762 -42.83 -40.38 52.36
C PRO A 762 -42.04 -39.96 53.60
N LEU A 763 -42.46 -40.39 54.79
CA LEU A 763 -41.76 -40.10 56.05
C LEU A 763 -40.35 -40.73 56.08
N TYR A 764 -40.21 -41.96 55.58
CA TYR A 764 -38.92 -42.62 55.45
C TYR A 764 -37.97 -41.82 54.56
N LEU A 765 -38.42 -41.39 53.37
CA LEU A 765 -37.60 -40.61 52.44
C LEU A 765 -37.20 -39.25 53.00
N ALA A 766 -38.13 -38.54 53.66
CA ALA A 766 -37.84 -37.27 54.32
C ALA A 766 -36.80 -37.43 55.45
N ALA A 767 -36.90 -38.52 56.21
CA ALA A 767 -35.96 -38.87 57.28
C ALA A 767 -34.56 -39.19 56.72
N GLU A 768 -34.49 -40.01 55.67
CA GLU A 768 -33.24 -40.39 55.00
C GLU A 768 -32.50 -39.16 54.42
N LYS A 769 -33.25 -38.21 53.86
CA LYS A 769 -32.64 -36.98 53.32
C LYS A 769 -32.35 -35.92 54.37
N GLY A 770 -32.95 -36.02 55.56
CA GLY A 770 -32.73 -35.11 56.69
C GLY A 770 -33.56 -33.85 56.64
N HIS A 771 -34.72 -33.87 55.97
CA HIS A 771 -35.61 -32.73 55.79
C HIS A 771 -36.47 -32.50 57.02
N VAL A 772 -35.93 -31.75 57.98
CA VAL A 772 -36.51 -31.51 59.32
C VAL A 772 -37.98 -31.11 59.28
N GLU A 773 -38.30 -30.07 58.49
CA GLU A 773 -39.66 -29.54 58.44
C GLU A 773 -40.65 -30.51 57.77
N ALA A 774 -40.20 -31.26 56.75
CA ALA A 774 -41.03 -32.30 56.13
C ALA A 774 -41.29 -33.48 57.09
N VAL A 775 -40.29 -33.89 57.88
CA VAL A 775 -40.45 -34.92 58.92
C VAL A 775 -41.42 -34.45 59.99
N LYS A 776 -41.24 -33.25 60.56
CA LYS A 776 -42.15 -32.68 61.56
C LYS A 776 -43.57 -32.64 61.01
N PHE A 777 -43.76 -32.07 59.82
CA PHE A 777 -45.07 -31.89 59.24
C PHE A 777 -45.77 -33.22 58.91
N LEU A 778 -45.05 -34.21 58.38
CA LEU A 778 -45.61 -35.55 58.16
C LEU A 778 -46.01 -36.23 59.48
N LEU A 779 -45.24 -36.05 60.56
CA LEU A 779 -45.58 -36.55 61.90
C LEU A 779 -46.79 -35.83 62.49
N GLU A 780 -46.89 -34.51 62.34
CA GLU A 780 -48.06 -33.71 62.74
C GLU A 780 -49.32 -34.15 62.00
N LEU A 781 -49.19 -34.52 60.72
CA LEU A 781 -50.26 -35.14 59.94
C LEU A 781 -50.55 -36.59 60.35
N GLY A 782 -49.78 -37.19 61.26
CA GLY A 782 -49.96 -38.56 61.75
C GLY A 782 -49.44 -39.64 60.80
N ALA A 783 -48.38 -39.36 60.05
CA ALA A 783 -47.67 -40.39 59.27
C ALA A 783 -47.09 -41.47 60.21
N ASP A 784 -47.19 -42.73 59.80
CA ASP A 784 -46.80 -43.87 60.63
C ASP A 784 -45.28 -44.06 60.61
N LYS A 785 -44.63 -43.65 61.70
CA LYS A 785 -43.19 -43.80 61.91
C LYS A 785 -42.72 -45.24 62.21
N THR A 786 -43.65 -46.20 62.30
CA THR A 786 -43.35 -47.61 62.57
C THR A 786 -43.24 -48.47 61.32
N LEU A 787 -43.75 -47.98 60.17
CA LEU A 787 -43.65 -48.66 58.88
C LEU A 787 -42.18 -48.79 58.45
N ALA A 788 -41.80 -50.01 58.06
CA ALA A 788 -40.44 -50.35 57.67
C ALA A 788 -40.36 -50.66 56.16
N ASP A 789 -39.19 -50.43 55.57
CA ASP A 789 -38.86 -50.92 54.23
C ASP A 789 -38.79 -52.46 54.21
N ASN A 790 -38.59 -53.03 53.03
CA ASN A 790 -38.46 -54.48 52.82
C ASN A 790 -37.24 -55.08 53.54
N ASN A 791 -36.29 -54.27 54.01
CA ASN A 791 -35.14 -54.68 54.81
C ASN A 791 -35.39 -54.55 56.32
N GLY A 792 -36.61 -54.15 56.73
CA GLY A 792 -36.98 -53.95 58.13
C GLY A 792 -36.50 -52.64 58.75
N LYS A 793 -35.96 -51.70 57.95
CA LYS A 793 -35.53 -50.38 58.41
C LYS A 793 -36.72 -49.42 58.51
N LYS A 794 -36.89 -48.78 59.66
CA LYS A 794 -37.89 -47.75 59.91
C LYS A 794 -37.32 -46.36 59.64
N PRO A 795 -38.14 -45.30 59.53
CA PRO A 795 -37.66 -43.92 59.35
C PRO A 795 -36.54 -43.52 60.32
N LYS A 796 -36.62 -43.93 61.60
CA LYS A 796 -35.58 -43.64 62.60
C LYS A 796 -34.22 -44.29 62.31
N ASP A 797 -34.22 -45.44 61.63
CA ASP A 797 -33.02 -46.24 61.37
C ASP A 797 -32.22 -45.69 60.17
N VAL A 798 -32.88 -44.91 59.31
CA VAL A 798 -32.25 -44.18 58.18
C VAL A 798 -32.15 -42.68 58.40
N ALA A 799 -32.70 -42.18 59.50
CA ALA A 799 -32.72 -40.76 59.83
C ALA A 799 -31.30 -40.17 59.88
N LYS A 800 -31.08 -39.06 59.17
CA LYS A 800 -29.89 -38.23 59.41
C LYS A 800 -29.92 -37.64 60.82
N SER A 801 -28.74 -37.28 61.33
CA SER A 801 -28.58 -36.67 62.66
C SER A 801 -29.49 -35.46 62.89
N SER A 802 -29.80 -34.69 61.84
CA SER A 802 -30.70 -33.52 61.89
C SER A 802 -32.15 -33.85 62.23
N VAL A 803 -32.60 -35.08 62.00
CA VAL A 803 -34.01 -35.49 62.18
C VAL A 803 -34.19 -36.69 63.11
N SER A 804 -33.09 -37.31 63.55
CA SER A 804 -33.11 -38.47 64.44
C SER A 804 -33.85 -38.22 65.76
N SER A 805 -33.81 -36.99 66.30
CA SER A 805 -34.54 -36.63 67.54
C SER A 805 -36.06 -36.50 67.37
N LEU A 806 -36.57 -36.45 66.14
CA LEU A 806 -38.00 -36.29 65.85
C LEU A 806 -38.75 -37.63 65.72
N LEU A 807 -38.04 -38.73 65.47
CA LEU A 807 -38.59 -40.05 65.11
C LEU A 807 -38.47 -41.03 66.27
#